data_AF-A0A0M0JQ43-F1
#
_entry.id   AF-A0A0M0JQ43-F1
#
_cell.length_a   1.000
_cell.length_b   1.000
_cell.length_c   1.000
_cell.angle_alpha   90.00
_cell.angle_beta   90.00
_cell.angle_gamma   90.00
#
_symmetry.space_group_name_H-M   'P 1'
#
loop_
_entity.id
_entity.type
_entity.pdbx_description
1 polymer ?
#
loop_
_entity_poly.entity_id
_entity_poly.type
_entity_poly.pdbx_seq_one_letter_code
_entity_poly.pdbx_strand_id
1 'polypeptide(L)'
;MIQGQAAASSLDVKLKRPQPAAASGLDAKLKEQHRSNCEASAARWGTLSGDDALPGTYTGGWHEYEAASVAPQNAPYGTDRLLLRSRAPLLSEELCASLIVLMEAHGAANGFDARYPVTGFTREVNVADIPDGVVLLSEALRTTLLPAAAAEFPSACRPSSLRVNEALVIKYDAATGNNCLPVHQDFSLLTINVALSPRSAFRGGGTWFEHSRETVLTERGEAVMHAGGLRHCGVPVAQGVRYQLVLFLLSTDHPDVAGRLQAIGAAAGAKAAQGGRAPLDIALSTAALERACALNPLDGESWSLLGCNRRQQSDLDGAARAFERAASLSADTDFGALVNLAAVRSAQQRPADALAALQKALAIGAPPSPSQPADELMAQHNAGMQLFTLGSVEEAGLVFEAVVEADPDALDSWAALGLCMAKLGQEEAALACQRQKDGAADEEAEEKQCIICFDAPRSIRFRPCHHSTMCDGCVLKLIAHSENRKLNCPSCCQPIVHLCCEGAGAAEDSPPEPVRQLTYEALSRPNEHTSSNGADRQKVETYRPEPLKPARVSTFDKTDGERTGSNVDGLTVEEFIAAARRSSSNNLAAEEAHAAWQIDVEEISLCEVVHDNNLEEARRLRALGASVTRPDESGMLPLVLACFYGNLEMAKWLRSEGAEIDGMTSEGHSPAHAACSAVSLPLCEWLYSEGVRFDPTSRTPRTGELDVEHLERLGPRLQSAQAQARHGYLELVVDGSHDKDQQELDDEAEDELTDLVGPARDDEGVEDAAQDGAQKAAKARRRERETALEDRKLALCRWLLAHGLLHAHGAPINALSDGGATPFLTACVNDRVGMLPWLKEAGADLGATGDLASENGLMIAAREGCIKVVRWLHEDGSWVL
;
A
#
# COMPACT_ATOMS: atom_id res chain seq x y z
N MET A 1 46.11 20.36 -44.25
CA MET A 1 45.08 19.83 -45.16
C MET A 1 45.37 18.36 -45.39
N ILE A 2 44.42 17.49 -45.07
CA ILE A 2 43.94 16.36 -45.88
C ILE A 2 42.64 15.91 -45.19
N GLN A 3 41.57 15.85 -45.98
CA GLN A 3 40.21 15.48 -45.61
C GLN A 3 40.05 13.95 -45.57
N GLY A 4 39.06 13.46 -44.82
CA GLY A 4 38.54 12.10 -44.93
C GLY A 4 37.33 11.88 -44.00
N GLN A 5 36.18 11.60 -44.59
CA GLN A 5 34.87 11.40 -43.95
C GLN A 5 34.79 10.09 -43.14
N ALA A 6 33.97 10.07 -42.09
CA ALA A 6 33.23 8.88 -41.67
C ALA A 6 31.91 9.30 -41.00
N ALA A 7 30.82 8.74 -41.52
CA ALA A 7 29.44 9.04 -41.17
C ALA A 7 29.03 8.42 -39.83
N ALA A 8 28.33 9.20 -39.00
CA ALA A 8 27.56 8.69 -37.86
C ALA A 8 26.08 8.72 -38.25
N SER A 9 25.48 7.54 -38.34
CA SER A 9 24.07 7.31 -38.60
C SER A 9 23.21 7.73 -37.41
N SER A 10 22.32 8.68 -37.64
CA SER A 10 21.25 9.11 -36.74
C SER A 10 20.19 8.02 -36.57
N LEU A 11 20.07 7.43 -35.38
CA LEU A 11 18.80 6.89 -34.90
C LEU A 11 18.11 7.97 -34.06
N ASP A 12 17.37 8.83 -34.76
CA ASP A 12 16.38 9.73 -34.16
C ASP A 12 15.20 8.90 -33.64
N VAL A 13 15.30 8.42 -32.40
CA VAL A 13 14.10 8.04 -31.65
C VAL A 13 13.44 9.34 -31.21
N LYS A 14 12.50 9.82 -32.04
CA LYS A 14 11.60 10.93 -31.71
C LYS A 14 10.72 10.54 -30.52
N LEU A 15 11.24 10.69 -29.30
CA LEU A 15 10.41 10.98 -28.14
C LEU A 15 9.74 12.34 -28.43
N LYS A 16 8.48 12.32 -28.86
CA LYS A 16 7.65 13.52 -28.93
C LYS A 16 7.67 14.15 -27.53
N ARG A 17 8.42 15.25 -27.37
CA ARG A 17 8.20 16.19 -26.28
C ARG A 17 6.70 16.51 -26.26
N PRO A 18 6.00 16.43 -25.12
CA PRO A 18 4.62 16.88 -25.03
C PRO A 18 4.55 18.31 -25.58
N GLN A 19 3.73 18.55 -26.59
CA GLN A 19 3.57 19.90 -27.12
C GLN A 19 2.99 20.80 -26.01
N PRO A 20 3.44 22.07 -25.90
CA PRO A 20 2.93 23.02 -24.89
C PRO A 20 1.43 23.34 -25.02
N ALA A 21 0.76 22.87 -26.09
CA ALA A 21 -0.69 22.98 -26.25
C ALA A 21 -1.49 22.14 -25.23
N ALA A 22 -0.94 21.02 -24.73
CA ALA A 22 -1.66 20.12 -23.80
C ALA A 22 -1.87 20.73 -22.39
N ALA A 23 -1.00 21.64 -21.95
CA ALA A 23 -1.08 22.27 -20.63
C ALA A 23 -2.24 23.30 -20.52
N SER A 24 -2.62 23.94 -21.63
CA SER A 24 -3.71 24.93 -21.64
C SER A 24 -5.08 24.34 -21.26
N GLY A 25 -5.31 23.06 -21.59
CA GLY A 25 -6.52 22.34 -21.19
C GLY A 25 -6.54 21.94 -19.72
N LEU A 26 -5.38 21.71 -19.09
CA LEU A 26 -5.27 21.36 -17.68
C LEU A 26 -5.57 22.58 -16.79
N ASP A 27 -5.01 23.75 -17.11
CA ASP A 27 -5.30 24.99 -16.39
C ASP A 27 -6.80 25.32 -16.38
N ALA A 28 -7.47 25.15 -17.53
CA ALA A 28 -8.92 25.38 -17.65
C ALA A 28 -9.72 24.40 -16.76
N LYS A 29 -9.34 23.11 -16.75
CA LYS A 29 -9.95 22.10 -15.88
C LYS A 29 -9.74 22.42 -14.39
N LEU A 30 -8.54 22.85 -14.01
CA LEU A 30 -8.24 23.22 -12.61
C LEU A 30 -9.03 24.46 -12.16
N LYS A 31 -9.22 25.44 -13.06
CA LYS A 31 -10.10 26.60 -12.78
C LYS A 31 -11.56 26.19 -12.63
N GLU A 32 -12.04 25.25 -13.44
CA GLU A 32 -13.39 24.72 -13.32
C GLU A 32 -13.58 23.96 -12.01
N GLN A 33 -12.62 23.09 -11.66
CA GLN A 33 -12.61 22.38 -10.38
C GLN A 33 -12.59 23.36 -9.20
N HIS A 34 -11.78 24.42 -9.28
CA HIS A 34 -11.76 25.48 -8.26
C HIS A 34 -13.11 26.16 -8.10
N ARG A 35 -13.81 26.46 -9.21
CA ARG A 35 -15.17 27.02 -9.17
C ARG A 35 -16.14 26.06 -8.50
N SER A 36 -16.12 24.78 -8.88
CA SER A 36 -16.96 23.74 -8.28
C SER A 36 -16.71 23.62 -6.76
N ASN A 37 -15.45 23.65 -6.33
CA ASN A 37 -15.09 23.63 -4.90
C ASN A 37 -15.63 24.87 -4.17
N CYS A 38 -15.58 26.05 -4.79
CA CYS A 38 -16.14 27.28 -4.23
C CYS A 38 -17.67 27.22 -4.11
N GLU A 39 -18.36 26.60 -5.08
CA GLU A 39 -19.82 26.40 -5.06
C GLU A 39 -20.23 25.39 -3.98
N ALA A 40 -19.53 24.26 -3.88
CA ALA A 40 -19.74 23.27 -2.83
C ALA A 40 -19.49 23.85 -1.43
N SER A 41 -18.42 24.65 -1.28
CA SER A 41 -18.12 25.37 -0.05
C SER A 41 -19.23 26.34 0.33
N ALA A 42 -19.73 27.13 -0.63
CA ALA A 42 -20.84 28.06 -0.40
C ALA A 42 -22.12 27.36 0.03
N ALA A 43 -22.44 26.20 -0.57
CA ALA A 43 -23.59 25.39 -0.19
C ALA A 43 -23.47 24.83 1.23
N ARG A 44 -22.26 24.47 1.65
CA ARG A 44 -21.99 23.84 2.96
C ARG A 44 -21.91 24.86 4.10
N TRP A 45 -21.13 25.93 3.92
CA TRP A 45 -20.78 26.88 4.98
C TRP A 45 -21.55 28.21 4.89
N GLY A 46 -22.30 28.41 3.81
CA GLY A 46 -22.92 29.69 3.48
C GLY A 46 -21.92 30.69 2.87
N THR A 47 -22.41 31.89 2.56
CA THR A 47 -21.60 33.00 2.03
C THR A 47 -21.81 34.26 2.86
N LEU A 48 -20.78 35.10 2.97
CA LEU A 48 -20.92 36.44 3.51
C LEU A 48 -21.67 37.32 2.50
N SER A 49 -22.76 37.95 2.92
CA SER A 49 -23.59 38.80 2.07
C SER A 49 -23.06 40.24 2.00
N GLY A 50 -22.58 40.66 0.82
CA GLY A 50 -22.22 42.06 0.53
C GLY A 50 -20.82 42.48 0.98
N ASP A 51 -20.21 43.42 0.25
CA ASP A 51 -18.85 43.93 0.52
C ASP A 51 -18.83 45.05 1.60
N ASP A 52 -19.99 45.64 1.95
CA ASP A 52 -20.06 46.89 2.73
C ASP A 52 -20.35 46.71 4.25
N ALA A 53 -20.58 45.48 4.73
CA ALA A 53 -20.79 45.24 6.16
C ALA A 53 -20.23 43.88 6.57
N LEU A 54 -18.98 43.86 7.03
CA LEU A 54 -18.43 42.74 7.80
C LEU A 54 -19.19 42.67 9.14
N PRO A 55 -20.06 41.67 9.37
CA PRO A 55 -20.74 41.56 10.65
C PRO A 55 -19.71 41.07 11.67
N GLY A 56 -19.20 41.97 12.50
CA GLY A 56 -18.19 41.66 13.52
C GLY A 56 -16.76 41.79 13.00
N THR A 57 -16.07 42.84 13.41
CA THR A 57 -14.62 42.99 13.21
C THR A 57 -13.91 42.51 14.46
N TYR A 58 -12.98 41.57 14.31
CA TYR A 58 -12.05 41.24 15.38
C TYR A 58 -11.26 42.49 15.80
N THR A 59 -11.38 42.89 17.07
CA THR A 59 -10.73 44.10 17.61
C THR A 59 -9.53 43.82 18.49
N GLY A 60 -9.15 42.54 18.67
CA GLY A 60 -8.04 42.14 19.54
C GLY A 60 -6.66 42.55 19.00
N GLY A 61 -6.56 42.83 17.70
CA GLY A 61 -5.33 43.23 17.02
C GLY A 61 -4.39 42.06 16.73
N TRP A 62 -3.40 42.33 15.89
CA TRP A 62 -2.49 41.30 15.35
C TRP A 62 -1.03 41.57 15.73
N HIS A 63 -0.29 40.49 15.97
CA HIS A 63 1.16 40.50 15.94
C HIS A 63 1.59 39.99 14.57
N GLU A 64 2.39 40.77 13.87
CA GLU A 64 2.93 40.42 12.57
C GLU A 64 4.36 39.91 12.73
N TYR A 65 4.70 38.87 11.98
CA TYR A 65 6.04 38.31 11.95
C TYR A 65 6.74 38.77 10.68
N GLU A 66 7.89 39.42 10.83
CA GLU A 66 8.70 39.88 9.71
C GLU A 66 9.53 38.74 9.11
N ALA A 67 9.75 38.80 7.80
CA ALA A 67 10.61 37.85 7.09
C ALA A 67 12.07 38.06 7.48
N ALA A 68 12.83 36.98 7.68
CA ALA A 68 14.27 37.09 7.82
C ALA A 68 14.97 37.54 6.52
N SER A 69 14.36 37.31 5.33
CA SER A 69 14.82 37.89 4.03
C SER A 69 14.04 37.42 2.76
N VAL A 70 12.81 36.91 2.85
CA VAL A 70 12.06 36.46 1.66
C VAL A 70 11.50 37.65 0.85
N ALA A 71 11.65 37.59 -0.48
CA ALA A 71 11.09 38.59 -1.39
C ALA A 71 9.55 38.67 -1.25
N PRO A 72 8.96 39.88 -1.17
CA PRO A 72 7.59 40.15 -0.72
C PRO A 72 6.46 39.77 -1.69
N GLN A 73 6.60 38.72 -2.52
CA GLN A 73 5.63 38.44 -3.61
C GLN A 73 5.03 37.02 -3.64
N ASN A 74 5.27 36.20 -2.59
CA ASN A 74 4.31 35.17 -2.14
C ASN A 74 3.21 35.74 -1.23
N ALA A 75 3.14 37.07 -1.17
CA ALA A 75 2.00 37.86 -0.78
C ALA A 75 0.70 37.27 -1.35
N PRO A 76 -0.31 36.93 -0.53
CA PRO A 76 -1.66 36.82 -1.06
C PRO A 76 -1.98 38.18 -1.71
N TYR A 77 -1.96 38.20 -3.04
CA TYR A 77 -2.42 39.28 -3.92
C TYR A 77 -2.08 40.73 -3.47
N GLY A 78 -0.80 41.00 -3.21
CA GLY A 78 -0.28 42.37 -3.09
C GLY A 78 -0.11 42.94 -1.68
N THR A 79 -0.04 42.10 -0.65
CA THR A 79 0.37 42.49 0.72
C THR A 79 1.62 41.74 1.18
N ASP A 80 2.58 42.43 1.78
CA ASP A 80 3.80 41.85 2.37
C ASP A 80 3.55 41.14 3.71
N ARG A 81 2.35 41.27 4.27
CA ARG A 81 1.92 40.60 5.50
C ARG A 81 1.64 39.14 5.21
N LEU A 82 2.54 38.22 5.59
CA LEU A 82 2.41 36.78 5.27
C LEU A 82 2.03 35.91 6.47
N LEU A 83 2.32 36.38 7.69
CA LEU A 83 2.14 35.62 8.93
C LEU A 83 1.67 36.54 10.06
N LEU A 84 0.48 36.27 10.57
CA LEU A 84 -0.20 37.06 11.60
C LEU A 84 -0.64 36.15 12.75
N ARG A 85 -0.42 36.58 13.98
CA ARG A 85 -0.97 35.94 15.18
C ARG A 85 -1.93 36.89 15.88
N SER A 86 -3.11 36.41 16.22
CA SER A 86 -4.09 37.17 16.98
C SER A 86 -3.59 37.44 18.41
N ARG A 87 -3.86 38.63 18.96
CA ARG A 87 -3.49 38.98 20.35
C ARG A 87 -4.58 38.66 21.39
N ALA A 88 -5.72 38.17 20.92
CA ALA A 88 -6.88 37.78 21.70
C ALA A 88 -7.66 36.68 20.94
N PRO A 89 -8.46 35.85 21.63
CA PRO A 89 -9.19 34.74 21.01
C PRO A 89 -10.16 35.19 19.90
N LEU A 90 -10.18 34.46 18.79
CA LEU A 90 -11.20 34.55 17.73
C LEU A 90 -12.37 33.59 17.98
N LEU A 91 -12.12 32.48 18.69
CA LEU A 91 -13.16 31.54 19.12
C LEU A 91 -13.32 31.58 20.63
N SER A 92 -14.56 31.38 21.11
CA SER A 92 -14.82 31.27 22.54
C SER A 92 -14.27 29.96 23.10
N GLU A 93 -14.06 29.93 24.41
CA GLU A 93 -13.58 28.74 25.11
C GLU A 93 -14.57 27.57 24.97
N GLU A 94 -15.87 27.86 25.08
CA GLU A 94 -16.95 26.88 24.94
C GLU A 94 -16.96 26.26 23.55
N LEU A 95 -16.89 27.08 22.50
CA LEU A 95 -16.87 26.60 21.11
C LEU A 95 -15.64 25.71 20.86
N CYS A 96 -14.47 26.09 21.38
CA CYS A 96 -13.28 25.26 21.29
C CYS A 96 -13.48 23.89 21.96
N ALA A 97 -14.11 23.85 23.14
CA ALA A 97 -14.41 22.59 23.83
C ALA A 97 -15.38 21.72 23.04
N SER A 98 -16.46 22.31 22.53
CA SER A 98 -17.48 21.60 21.76
C SER A 98 -16.89 20.96 20.50
N LEU A 99 -16.02 21.66 19.77
CA LEU A 99 -15.36 21.11 18.59
C LEU A 99 -14.46 19.90 18.93
N ILE A 100 -13.73 19.95 20.05
CA ILE A 100 -12.92 18.81 20.52
C ILE A 100 -13.81 17.61 20.83
N VAL A 101 -14.90 17.82 21.58
CA VAL A 101 -15.83 16.73 21.96
C VAL A 101 -16.44 16.07 20.73
N LEU A 102 -16.89 16.87 19.74
CA LEU A 102 -17.46 16.36 18.50
C LEU A 102 -16.45 15.56 17.69
N MET A 103 -15.21 16.07 17.57
CA MET A 103 -14.14 15.38 16.85
C MET A 103 -13.76 14.06 17.51
N GLU A 104 -13.61 14.01 18.84
CA GLU A 104 -13.33 12.77 19.56
C GLU A 104 -14.47 11.75 19.42
N ALA A 105 -15.73 12.20 19.51
CA ALA A 105 -16.88 11.33 19.32
C ALA A 105 -16.95 10.76 17.90
N HIS A 106 -16.74 11.60 16.88
CA HIS A 106 -16.70 11.17 15.48
C HIS A 106 -15.53 10.21 15.24
N GLY A 107 -14.33 10.55 15.70
CA GLY A 107 -13.14 9.74 15.53
C GLY A 107 -13.21 8.39 16.25
N ALA A 108 -13.89 8.33 17.39
CA ALA A 108 -14.17 7.07 18.08
C ALA A 108 -15.16 6.17 17.33
N ALA A 109 -16.13 6.76 16.63
CA ALA A 109 -17.15 6.02 15.87
C ALA A 109 -16.66 5.57 14.49
N ASN A 110 -15.93 6.42 13.78
CA ASN A 110 -15.60 6.26 12.36
C ASN A 110 -14.10 6.06 12.08
N GLY A 111 -13.25 6.21 13.09
CA GLY A 111 -11.81 6.30 12.92
C GLY A 111 -11.34 7.73 12.67
N PHE A 112 -10.02 7.92 12.66
CA PHE A 112 -9.40 9.21 12.39
C PHE A 112 -8.64 9.11 11.08
N ASP A 113 -8.72 10.15 10.27
CA ASP A 113 -7.93 10.27 9.06
C ASP A 113 -6.50 10.74 9.39
N ALA A 114 -5.62 10.63 8.40
CA ALA A 114 -4.30 11.22 8.42
C ALA A 114 -3.99 11.84 7.04
N ARG A 115 -3.64 13.14 7.01
CA ARG A 115 -3.31 13.84 5.76
C ARG A 115 -2.14 13.23 5.00
N TYR A 116 -1.20 12.62 5.73
CA TYR A 116 -0.01 11.96 5.17
C TYR A 116 -0.01 10.47 5.53
N PRO A 117 -0.64 9.61 4.70
CA PRO A 117 -0.91 8.22 5.02
C PRO A 117 0.35 7.36 5.23
N VAL A 118 1.51 7.85 4.78
CA VAL A 118 2.81 7.15 4.89
C VAL A 118 3.45 7.33 6.27
N THR A 119 2.95 8.25 7.10
CA THR A 119 3.72 8.74 8.26
C THR A 119 2.99 8.79 9.59
N GLY A 120 1.65 8.70 9.60
CA GLY A 120 0.86 8.64 10.85
C GLY A 120 0.96 9.87 11.75
N PHE A 121 1.60 10.96 11.33
CA PHE A 121 1.97 12.08 12.20
C PHE A 121 0.81 12.77 12.94
N THR A 122 -0.42 12.68 12.44
CA THR A 122 -1.60 13.33 13.02
C THR A 122 -2.82 12.42 13.01
N ARG A 123 -3.81 12.77 13.84
CA ARG A 123 -5.17 12.25 13.75
C ARG A 123 -6.11 13.42 13.48
N GLU A 124 -6.84 13.40 12.38
CA GLU A 124 -7.69 14.52 11.99
C GLU A 124 -9.10 14.08 11.62
N VAL A 125 -10.04 15.03 11.73
CA VAL A 125 -11.42 14.88 11.29
C VAL A 125 -11.83 16.14 10.55
N ASN A 126 -12.46 15.98 9.39
CA ASN A 126 -13.06 17.10 8.69
C ASN A 126 -14.37 17.51 9.37
N VAL A 127 -14.47 18.77 9.79
CA VAL A 127 -15.67 19.31 10.45
C VAL A 127 -16.90 19.20 9.54
N ALA A 128 -16.70 19.19 8.22
CA ALA A 128 -17.76 18.97 7.23
C ALA A 128 -18.51 17.63 7.39
N ASP A 129 -17.84 16.61 7.96
CA ASP A 129 -18.39 15.27 8.13
C ASP A 129 -19.18 15.12 9.46
N ILE A 130 -19.23 16.20 10.25
CA ILE A 130 -19.96 16.29 11.52
C ILE A 130 -21.08 17.33 11.36
N PRO A 131 -22.35 16.93 11.20
CA PRO A 131 -23.46 17.87 11.00
C PRO A 131 -23.55 18.96 12.09
N ASP A 132 -23.42 18.58 13.36
CA ASP A 132 -23.40 19.52 14.49
C ASP A 132 -22.15 20.42 14.47
N GLY A 133 -21.03 19.90 14.00
CA GLY A 133 -19.78 20.65 13.82
C GLY A 133 -19.93 21.75 12.77
N VAL A 134 -20.61 21.45 11.66
CA VAL A 134 -20.94 22.46 10.63
C VAL A 134 -21.80 23.57 11.22
N VAL A 135 -22.83 23.24 11.99
CA VAL A 135 -23.70 24.24 12.63
C VAL A 135 -22.90 25.13 13.59
N LEU A 136 -22.10 24.53 14.47
CA LEU A 136 -21.30 25.27 15.46
C LEU A 136 -20.26 26.19 14.81
N LEU A 137 -19.56 25.72 13.79
CA LEU A 137 -18.50 26.49 13.15
C LEU A 137 -19.04 27.57 12.19
N SER A 138 -20.19 27.33 11.55
CA SER A 138 -20.77 28.26 10.56
C SER A 138 -21.11 29.63 11.13
N GLU A 139 -21.46 29.72 12.41
CA GLU A 139 -21.68 31.01 13.06
C GLU A 139 -20.36 31.78 13.20
N ALA A 140 -19.34 31.18 13.79
CA ALA A 140 -18.02 31.79 14.00
C ALA A 140 -17.32 32.15 12.67
N LEU A 141 -17.53 31.35 11.62
CA LEU A 141 -17.05 31.66 10.26
C LEU A 141 -17.64 32.99 9.76
N ARG A 142 -18.96 33.18 9.93
CA ARG A 142 -19.66 34.37 9.45
C ARG A 142 -19.39 35.61 10.28
N THR A 143 -19.22 35.48 11.59
CA THR A 143 -19.16 36.63 12.51
C THR A 143 -17.76 37.04 12.94
N THR A 144 -16.77 36.15 12.83
CA THR A 144 -15.41 36.44 13.31
C THR A 144 -14.32 36.03 12.34
N LEU A 145 -14.24 34.74 11.95
CA LEU A 145 -13.07 34.20 11.26
C LEU A 145 -12.89 34.75 9.84
N LEU A 146 -13.92 34.66 8.98
CA LEU A 146 -13.85 35.16 7.61
C LEU A 146 -13.77 36.70 7.56
N PRO A 147 -14.55 37.46 8.38
CA PRO A 147 -14.37 38.90 8.50
C PRO A 147 -12.95 39.32 8.90
N ALA A 148 -12.36 38.64 9.89
CA ALA A 148 -11.01 38.95 10.35
C ALA A 148 -9.96 38.68 9.26
N ALA A 149 -10.08 37.56 8.54
CA ALA A 149 -9.23 37.26 7.40
C ALA A 149 -9.37 38.30 6.27
N ALA A 150 -10.59 38.68 5.90
CA ALA A 150 -10.80 39.67 4.85
C ALA A 150 -10.27 41.06 5.23
N ALA A 151 -10.33 41.43 6.52
CA ALA A 151 -9.84 42.72 7.00
C ALA A 151 -8.31 42.85 6.94
N GLU A 152 -7.57 41.78 7.24
CA GLU A 152 -6.10 41.81 7.23
C GLU A 152 -5.51 41.65 5.82
N PHE A 153 -6.28 41.06 4.90
CA PHE A 153 -5.87 40.76 3.53
C PHE A 153 -6.81 41.40 2.47
N PRO A 154 -7.09 42.71 2.53
CA PRO A 154 -8.16 43.32 1.74
C PRO A 154 -7.88 43.37 0.23
N SER A 155 -6.61 43.41 -0.18
CA SER A 155 -6.21 43.33 -1.60
C SER A 155 -6.38 41.92 -2.18
N ALA A 156 -6.52 40.93 -1.31
CA ALA A 156 -6.50 39.52 -1.64
C ALA A 156 -7.81 38.78 -1.42
N CYS A 157 -8.59 39.27 -0.47
CA CYS A 157 -9.74 38.56 0.06
C CYS A 157 -10.88 39.57 0.19
N ARG A 158 -11.77 39.62 -0.80
CA ARG A 158 -13.08 40.24 -0.57
C ARG A 158 -13.89 39.34 0.35
N PRO A 159 -14.62 39.87 1.35
CA PRO A 159 -15.39 39.06 2.27
C PRO A 159 -16.36 38.09 1.55
N SER A 160 -17.04 38.60 0.53
CA SER A 160 -17.98 37.84 -0.31
C SER A 160 -17.31 36.77 -1.20
N SER A 161 -16.01 36.87 -1.45
CA SER A 161 -15.24 35.96 -2.31
C SER A 161 -14.60 34.78 -1.57
N LEU A 162 -14.42 34.89 -0.24
CA LEU A 162 -13.78 33.85 0.57
C LEU A 162 -14.67 32.61 0.71
N ARG A 163 -14.04 31.44 0.64
CA ARG A 163 -14.68 30.12 0.77
C ARG A 163 -13.83 29.22 1.66
N VAL A 164 -14.45 28.39 2.49
CA VAL A 164 -13.77 27.35 3.27
C VAL A 164 -13.68 26.09 2.42
N ASN A 165 -12.50 25.75 1.91
CA ASN A 165 -12.27 24.49 1.19
C ASN A 165 -12.47 23.31 2.14
N GLU A 166 -11.73 23.38 3.25
CA GLU A 166 -11.63 22.34 4.26
C GLU A 166 -11.50 22.99 5.63
N ALA A 167 -12.12 22.36 6.63
CA ALA A 167 -12.01 22.71 8.03
C ALA A 167 -11.66 21.43 8.79
N LEU A 168 -10.42 21.32 9.26
CA LEU A 168 -9.92 20.12 9.91
C LEU A 168 -9.70 20.39 11.39
N VAL A 169 -10.15 19.49 12.25
CA VAL A 169 -9.68 19.44 13.64
C VAL A 169 -8.58 18.38 13.72
N ILE A 170 -7.37 18.82 14.02
CA ILE A 170 -6.16 18.00 14.08
C ILE A 170 -5.80 17.77 15.55
N LYS A 171 -5.57 16.52 15.91
CA LYS A 171 -5.09 16.05 17.20
C LYS A 171 -3.63 15.64 17.10
N TYR A 172 -2.81 16.27 17.95
CA TYR A 172 -1.44 15.89 18.22
C TYR A 172 -1.39 15.23 19.60
N ASP A 173 -0.93 13.99 19.66
CA ASP A 173 -0.91 13.18 20.87
C ASP A 173 0.48 12.57 21.11
N ALA A 174 1.15 13.11 22.14
CA ALA A 174 2.50 12.68 22.53
C ALA A 174 2.59 11.18 22.84
N ALA A 175 1.52 10.56 23.36
CA ALA A 175 1.55 9.17 23.79
C ALA A 175 1.53 8.19 22.60
N THR A 176 1.05 8.63 21.44
CA THR A 176 0.88 7.77 20.25
C THR A 176 1.99 7.94 19.22
N GLY A 177 2.86 8.94 19.37
CA GLY A 177 3.82 9.35 18.34
C GLY A 177 3.22 10.27 17.26
N ASN A 178 1.89 10.38 17.18
CA ASN A 178 1.17 11.26 16.26
C ASN A 178 1.16 12.70 16.81
N ASN A 179 2.34 13.29 17.00
CA ASN A 179 2.53 14.47 17.84
C ASN A 179 3.15 15.67 17.11
N CYS A 180 3.39 15.57 15.81
CA CYS A 180 4.00 16.62 14.99
C CYS A 180 3.42 16.62 13.57
N LEU A 181 3.90 17.50 12.71
CA LEU A 181 3.66 17.42 11.27
C LEU A 181 4.94 17.94 10.59
N PRO A 182 5.51 17.27 9.58
CA PRO A 182 6.76 17.69 8.96
C PRO A 182 6.58 19.03 8.24
N VAL A 183 7.69 19.62 7.78
CA VAL A 183 7.63 20.86 6.99
C VAL A 183 6.85 20.60 5.69
N HIS A 184 5.82 21.41 5.47
CA HIS A 184 4.94 21.35 4.30
C HIS A 184 4.38 22.74 3.98
N GLN A 185 3.61 22.83 2.89
CA GLN A 185 2.79 23.97 2.51
C GLN A 185 1.32 23.54 2.41
N ASP A 186 0.44 24.53 2.45
CA ASP A 186 -0.98 24.33 2.20
C ASP A 186 -1.35 24.75 0.78
N PHE A 187 -2.16 23.93 0.13
CA PHE A 187 -2.78 24.26 -1.16
C PHE A 187 -4.04 25.12 -0.96
N SER A 188 -3.87 26.22 -0.23
CA SER A 188 -4.90 27.21 0.11
C SER A 188 -4.41 28.62 -0.25
N LEU A 189 -5.35 29.56 -0.38
CA LEU A 189 -5.00 30.98 -0.43
C LEU A 189 -4.46 31.43 0.94
N LEU A 190 -5.27 31.21 1.97
CA LEU A 190 -4.97 31.58 3.35
C LEU A 190 -5.32 30.38 4.23
N THR A 191 -4.45 30.10 5.20
CA THR A 191 -4.71 29.13 6.25
C THR A 191 -4.94 29.85 7.58
N ILE A 192 -5.95 29.40 8.33
CA ILE A 192 -6.23 29.87 9.69
C ILE A 192 -6.09 28.70 10.66
N ASN A 193 -5.13 28.83 11.56
CA ASN A 193 -4.74 27.85 12.57
C ASN A 193 -5.21 28.32 13.95
N VAL A 194 -6.36 27.84 14.43
CA VAL A 194 -6.92 28.19 15.75
C VAL A 194 -6.58 27.12 16.79
N ALA A 195 -5.96 27.51 17.90
CA ALA A 195 -5.71 26.57 19.00
C ALA A 195 -7.00 26.24 19.75
N LEU A 196 -7.36 24.94 19.82
CA LEU A 196 -8.55 24.51 20.57
C LEU A 196 -8.20 24.07 21.99
N SER A 197 -7.00 23.51 22.19
CA SER A 197 -6.46 23.19 23.52
C SER A 197 -5.84 24.42 24.19
N PRO A 198 -5.96 24.57 25.52
CA PRO A 198 -5.13 25.52 26.27
C PRO A 198 -3.68 25.04 26.32
N ARG A 199 -2.72 25.97 26.40
CA ARG A 199 -1.28 25.60 26.48
C ARG A 199 -0.93 24.83 27.75
N SER A 200 -1.73 24.92 28.80
CA SER A 200 -1.56 24.13 30.01
C SER A 200 -1.84 22.63 29.83
N ALA A 201 -2.48 22.21 28.73
CA ALA A 201 -2.82 20.81 28.47
C ALA A 201 -1.68 20.00 27.83
N PHE A 202 -0.60 20.65 27.38
CA PHE A 202 0.50 20.00 26.68
C PHE A 202 1.84 20.72 26.87
N ARG A 203 2.95 20.04 26.57
CA ARG A 203 4.32 20.59 26.55
C ARG A 203 4.91 20.46 25.15
N GLY A 204 5.68 21.46 24.72
CA GLY A 204 6.14 21.56 23.33
C GLY A 204 5.03 22.11 22.42
N GLY A 205 4.95 21.63 21.18
CA GLY A 205 3.93 22.07 20.24
C GLY A 205 4.13 23.47 19.67
N GLY A 206 3.17 23.90 18.85
CA GLY A 206 3.21 25.17 18.12
C GLY A 206 3.31 24.95 16.62
N THR A 207 3.28 26.05 15.87
CA THR A 207 3.47 26.02 14.41
C THR A 207 4.73 26.81 14.08
N TRP A 208 5.76 26.12 13.58
CA TRP A 208 7.01 26.75 13.17
C TRP A 208 6.94 27.14 11.70
N PHE A 209 7.46 28.32 11.37
CA PHE A 209 7.47 28.84 10.01
C PHE A 209 8.89 29.06 9.52
N GLU A 210 9.20 28.60 8.31
CA GLU A 210 10.51 28.82 7.69
C GLU A 210 10.75 30.32 7.43
N HIS A 211 9.69 31.04 7.12
CA HIS A 211 9.70 32.49 6.84
C HIS A 211 10.28 33.34 7.98
N SER A 212 9.82 33.12 9.21
CA SER A 212 10.27 33.85 10.40
C SER A 212 11.36 33.10 11.16
N ARG A 213 11.53 31.79 10.89
CA ARG A 213 12.35 30.85 11.66
C ARG A 213 11.92 30.73 13.12
N GLU A 214 10.67 31.11 13.42
CA GLU A 214 10.11 31.11 14.78
C GLU A 214 8.95 30.13 14.91
N THR A 215 8.83 29.55 16.10
CA THR A 215 7.65 28.78 16.51
C THR A 215 6.58 29.71 17.07
N VAL A 216 5.46 29.83 16.36
CA VAL A 216 4.32 30.62 16.81
C VAL A 216 3.49 29.79 17.79
N LEU A 217 3.28 30.37 18.97
CA LEU A 217 2.49 29.79 20.05
C LEU A 217 1.22 30.61 20.24
N THR A 218 0.09 29.92 20.30
CA THR A 218 -1.25 30.50 20.50
C THR A 218 -1.88 29.93 21.76
N GLU A 219 -2.58 30.78 22.50
CA GLU A 219 -3.49 30.31 23.56
C GLU A 219 -4.82 29.84 22.98
N ARG A 220 -5.63 29.17 23.81
CA ARG A 220 -6.94 28.66 23.41
C ARG A 220 -7.81 29.75 22.78
N GLY A 221 -8.36 29.45 21.60
CA GLY A 221 -9.18 30.33 20.79
C GLY A 221 -8.40 31.39 20.00
N GLU A 222 -7.11 31.61 20.28
CA GLU A 222 -6.25 32.45 19.43
C GLU A 222 -5.92 31.73 18.11
N ALA A 223 -5.67 32.52 17.07
CA ALA A 223 -5.39 32.05 15.73
C ALA A 223 -4.03 32.55 15.21
N VAL A 224 -3.40 31.71 14.38
CA VAL A 224 -2.38 32.13 13.42
C VAL A 224 -3.01 32.14 12.04
N MET A 225 -2.89 33.25 11.31
CA MET A 225 -3.28 33.36 9.91
C MET A 225 -2.02 33.49 9.07
N HIS A 226 -1.92 32.69 8.02
CA HIS A 226 -0.77 32.74 7.13
C HIS A 226 -1.14 32.42 5.69
N ALA A 227 -0.33 32.91 4.75
CA ALA A 227 -0.46 32.51 3.36
C ALA A 227 -0.25 30.99 3.23
N GLY A 228 -1.10 30.32 2.43
CA GLY A 228 -1.07 28.85 2.32
C GLY A 228 0.29 28.31 1.83
N GLY A 229 0.92 29.04 0.90
CA GLY A 229 2.26 28.70 0.39
C GLY A 229 3.43 28.93 1.36
N LEU A 230 3.21 29.39 2.59
CA LEU A 230 4.29 29.45 3.58
C LEU A 230 4.66 28.06 4.08
N ARG A 231 5.95 27.71 3.96
CA ARG A 231 6.50 26.47 4.53
C ARG A 231 6.46 26.53 6.05
N HIS A 232 5.84 25.51 6.64
CA HIS A 232 5.62 25.44 8.08
C HIS A 232 5.52 23.99 8.55
N CYS A 233 5.70 23.76 9.86
CA CYS A 233 5.57 22.44 10.47
C CYS A 233 4.85 22.51 11.81
N GLY A 234 4.26 21.39 12.22
CA GLY A 234 3.74 21.20 13.56
C GLY A 234 4.87 20.75 14.46
N VAL A 235 5.32 21.63 15.38
CA VAL A 235 6.42 21.30 16.30
C VAL A 235 5.98 20.13 17.20
N PRO A 236 6.86 19.15 17.48
CA PRO A 236 6.50 18.00 18.31
C PRO A 236 5.89 18.38 19.67
N VAL A 237 4.76 17.75 19.98
CA VAL A 237 4.17 17.76 21.31
C VAL A 237 4.87 16.69 22.14
N ALA A 238 5.67 17.14 23.11
CA ALA A 238 6.47 16.27 23.96
C ALA A 238 5.65 15.59 25.07
N GLN A 239 4.54 16.20 25.48
CA GLN A 239 3.66 15.66 26.52
C GLN A 239 2.24 16.18 26.34
N GLY A 240 1.23 15.34 26.62
CA GLY A 240 -0.18 15.72 26.57
C GLY A 240 -0.75 15.72 25.15
N VAL A 241 -1.92 16.35 25.00
CA VAL A 241 -2.67 16.35 23.75
C VAL A 241 -3.02 17.78 23.33
N ARG A 242 -2.71 18.12 22.08
CA ARG A 242 -2.99 19.43 21.48
C ARG A 242 -3.98 19.27 20.32
N TYR A 243 -5.10 19.98 20.41
CA TYR A 243 -6.08 20.08 19.32
C TYR A 243 -5.95 21.44 18.63
N GLN A 244 -6.05 21.44 17.31
CA GLN A 244 -5.99 22.64 16.48
C GLN A 244 -7.05 22.55 15.38
N LEU A 245 -7.83 23.62 15.22
CA LEU A 245 -8.68 23.81 14.05
C LEU A 245 -7.87 24.47 12.96
N VAL A 246 -7.87 23.89 11.77
CA VAL A 246 -7.19 24.41 10.58
C VAL A 246 -8.22 24.66 9.49
N LEU A 247 -8.30 25.90 9.01
CA LEU A 247 -9.19 26.31 7.93
C LEU A 247 -8.38 26.62 6.69
N PHE A 248 -8.65 25.94 5.59
CA PHE A 248 -8.04 26.19 4.29
C PHE A 248 -9.00 27.03 3.45
N LEU A 249 -8.63 28.28 3.18
CA LEU A 249 -9.49 29.21 2.46
C LEU A 249 -9.17 29.26 0.97
N LEU A 250 -10.21 29.38 0.15
CA LEU A 250 -10.13 29.73 -1.28
C LEU A 250 -10.73 31.11 -1.50
N SER A 251 -10.45 31.69 -2.66
CA SER A 251 -11.18 32.86 -3.16
C SER A 251 -11.79 32.55 -4.53
N THR A 252 -13.04 32.97 -4.76
CA THR A 252 -13.65 32.92 -6.09
C THR A 252 -12.94 33.82 -7.09
N ASP A 253 -12.26 34.87 -6.61
CA ASP A 253 -11.59 35.86 -7.45
C ASP A 253 -10.20 35.38 -7.89
N HIS A 254 -9.62 34.44 -7.14
CA HIS A 254 -8.26 33.99 -7.34
C HIS A 254 -8.14 32.45 -7.33
N PRO A 255 -8.24 31.81 -8.50
CA PRO A 255 -8.07 30.36 -8.60
C PRO A 255 -6.61 29.95 -8.39
N ASP A 256 -6.36 29.08 -7.42
CA ASP A 256 -5.03 28.54 -7.14
C ASP A 256 -4.65 27.41 -8.11
N VAL A 257 -4.32 27.80 -9.34
CA VAL A 257 -3.89 26.85 -10.37
C VAL A 257 -2.46 26.37 -10.12
N ALA A 258 -1.59 27.25 -9.61
CA ALA A 258 -0.18 26.94 -9.38
C ALA A 258 -0.01 25.89 -8.27
N GLY A 259 -0.63 26.09 -7.10
CA GLY A 259 -0.57 25.13 -5.99
C GLY A 259 -1.18 23.77 -6.36
N ARG A 260 -2.28 23.75 -7.13
CA ARG A 260 -2.85 22.47 -7.63
C ARG A 260 -1.93 21.73 -8.59
N LEU A 261 -1.22 22.43 -9.47
CA LEU A 261 -0.22 21.82 -10.35
C LEU A 261 0.99 21.30 -9.58
N GLN A 262 1.42 22.04 -8.56
CA GLN A 262 2.45 21.58 -7.63
C GLN A 262 2.01 20.29 -6.92
N ALA A 263 0.79 20.22 -6.40
CA ALA A 263 0.25 19.02 -5.75
C ALA A 263 0.23 17.80 -6.70
N ILE A 264 -0.20 17.99 -7.95
CA ILE A 264 -0.13 16.96 -9.00
C ILE A 264 1.34 16.54 -9.23
N GLY A 265 2.23 17.53 -9.30
CA GLY A 265 3.66 17.34 -9.42
C GLY A 265 4.24 16.47 -8.31
N ALA A 266 4.01 16.85 -7.06
CA ALA A 266 4.46 16.13 -5.87
C ALA A 266 3.92 14.70 -5.82
N ALA A 267 2.61 14.51 -6.06
CA ALA A 267 1.99 13.18 -6.04
C ALA A 267 2.53 12.26 -7.13
N ALA A 268 2.73 12.76 -8.35
CA ALA A 268 3.35 11.99 -9.43
C ALA A 268 4.83 11.68 -9.15
N GLY A 269 5.57 12.62 -8.56
CA GLY A 269 6.97 12.42 -8.15
C GLY A 269 7.11 11.36 -7.07
N ALA A 270 6.22 11.35 -6.08
CA ALA A 270 6.18 10.32 -5.03
C ALA A 270 5.89 8.92 -5.61
N LYS A 271 4.92 8.81 -6.52
CA LYS A 271 4.62 7.55 -7.23
C LYS A 271 5.81 7.04 -8.04
N ALA A 272 6.54 7.94 -8.69
CA ALA A 272 7.73 7.56 -9.43
C ALA A 272 8.82 6.94 -8.54
N ALA A 273 8.98 7.43 -7.31
CA ALA A 273 9.93 6.86 -6.35
C ALA A 273 9.55 5.43 -5.91
N GLN A 274 8.28 5.03 -6.07
CA GLN A 274 7.74 3.72 -5.69
C GLN A 274 7.80 2.67 -6.83
N GLY A 275 8.47 2.96 -7.95
CA GLY A 275 8.91 1.93 -8.90
C GLY A 275 7.93 1.45 -9.97
N GLY A 276 6.63 1.79 -9.92
CA GLY A 276 5.61 1.25 -10.85
C GLY A 276 5.70 1.73 -12.31
N ARG A 277 5.55 3.05 -12.56
CA ARG A 277 5.64 3.67 -13.91
C ARG A 277 6.59 4.86 -13.93
N ALA A 278 7.73 4.71 -13.24
CA ALA A 278 8.65 5.80 -12.91
C ALA A 278 8.97 6.78 -14.06
N PRO A 279 9.26 6.35 -15.32
CA PRO A 279 9.57 7.32 -16.38
C PRO A 279 8.39 8.22 -16.78
N LEU A 280 7.17 7.68 -16.79
CA LEU A 280 5.96 8.43 -17.14
C LEU A 280 5.54 9.36 -16.00
N ASP A 281 5.60 8.86 -14.77
CA ASP A 281 5.23 9.62 -13.58
C ASP A 281 6.20 10.79 -13.32
N ILE A 282 7.51 10.60 -13.51
CA ILE A 282 8.49 11.69 -13.46
C ILE A 282 8.23 12.71 -14.58
N ALA A 283 7.88 12.26 -15.79
CA ALA A 283 7.59 13.18 -16.89
C ALA A 283 6.35 14.04 -16.62
N LEU A 284 5.27 13.43 -16.10
CA LEU A 284 4.07 14.15 -15.66
C LEU A 284 4.41 15.13 -14.54
N SER A 285 5.15 14.67 -13.53
CA SER A 285 5.58 15.48 -12.40
C SER A 285 6.37 16.70 -12.85
N THR A 286 7.37 16.49 -13.71
CA THR A 286 8.21 17.56 -14.28
C THR A 286 7.38 18.57 -15.05
N ALA A 287 6.48 18.13 -15.94
CA ALA A 287 5.65 19.03 -16.74
C ALA A 287 4.69 19.86 -15.87
N ALA A 288 4.10 19.25 -14.84
CA ALA A 288 3.23 19.96 -13.89
C ALA A 288 4.01 21.01 -13.09
N LEU A 289 5.19 20.65 -12.56
CA LEU A 289 6.05 21.56 -11.79
C LEU A 289 6.63 22.69 -12.65
N GLU A 290 7.02 22.43 -13.90
CA GLU A 290 7.45 23.49 -14.81
C GLU A 290 6.32 24.50 -15.08
N ARG A 291 5.08 24.01 -15.24
CA ARG A 291 3.91 24.89 -15.38
C ARG A 291 3.61 25.63 -14.08
N ALA A 292 3.72 24.98 -12.93
CA ALA A 292 3.56 25.60 -11.61
C ALA A 292 4.57 26.73 -11.40
N CYS A 293 5.86 26.48 -11.63
CA CYS A 293 6.92 27.49 -11.57
C CYS A 293 6.72 28.62 -12.60
N ALA A 294 6.12 28.34 -13.76
CA ALA A 294 5.82 29.40 -14.74
C ALA A 294 4.67 30.31 -14.29
N LEU A 295 3.67 29.76 -13.58
CA LEU A 295 2.53 30.51 -13.04
C LEU A 295 2.88 31.22 -11.72
N ASN A 296 3.68 30.58 -10.88
CA ASN A 296 4.25 31.13 -9.66
C ASN A 296 5.77 30.89 -9.59
N PRO A 297 6.58 31.80 -10.17
CA PRO A 297 8.04 31.69 -10.16
C PRO A 297 8.70 31.85 -8.78
N LEU A 298 7.90 32.12 -7.75
CA LEU A 298 8.33 32.39 -6.38
C LEU A 298 8.01 31.25 -5.42
N ASP A 299 7.39 30.17 -5.89
CA ASP A 299 7.20 28.99 -5.07
C ASP A 299 8.48 28.15 -5.00
N GLY A 300 9.20 28.28 -3.89
CA GLY A 300 10.45 27.58 -3.65
C GLY A 300 10.28 26.05 -3.64
N GLU A 301 9.14 25.54 -3.20
CA GLU A 301 8.91 24.10 -3.10
C GLU A 301 8.71 23.46 -4.48
N SER A 302 7.96 24.10 -5.39
CA SER A 302 7.92 23.66 -6.79
C SER A 302 9.31 23.62 -7.44
N TRP A 303 10.17 24.61 -7.15
CA TRP A 303 11.55 24.61 -7.63
C TRP A 303 12.38 23.47 -7.03
N SER A 304 12.26 23.19 -5.74
CA SER A 304 12.94 22.07 -5.08
C SER A 304 12.51 20.72 -5.65
N LEU A 305 11.20 20.49 -5.80
CA LEU A 305 10.66 19.26 -6.39
C LEU A 305 11.09 19.10 -7.85
N LEU A 306 11.09 20.19 -8.63
CA LEU A 306 11.60 20.17 -10.00
C LEU A 306 13.10 19.83 -10.04
N GLY A 307 13.87 20.33 -9.06
CA GLY A 307 15.27 19.97 -8.86
C GLY A 307 15.48 18.47 -8.61
N CYS A 308 14.66 17.88 -7.74
CA CYS A 308 14.67 16.44 -7.48
C CYS A 308 14.39 15.62 -8.74
N ASN A 309 13.35 15.97 -9.51
CA ASN A 309 13.00 15.29 -10.74
C ASN A 309 14.13 15.39 -11.79
N ARG A 310 14.71 16.58 -11.97
CA ARG A 310 15.81 16.79 -12.91
C ARG A 310 17.06 16.01 -12.51
N ARG A 311 17.35 15.91 -11.21
CA ARG A 311 18.44 15.07 -10.70
C ARG A 311 18.21 13.60 -11.04
N GLN A 312 17.00 13.09 -10.83
CA GLN A 312 16.63 11.71 -11.22
C GLN A 312 16.73 11.49 -12.74
N GLN A 313 16.41 12.50 -13.54
CA GLN A 313 16.60 12.49 -15.00
C GLN A 313 18.06 12.69 -15.44
N SER A 314 19.01 12.76 -14.51
CA SER A 314 20.43 13.06 -14.77
C SER A 314 20.71 14.44 -15.39
N ASP A 315 19.74 15.37 -15.38
CA ASP A 315 19.95 16.79 -15.71
C ASP A 315 20.50 17.53 -14.49
N LEU A 316 21.78 17.30 -14.18
CA LEU A 316 22.43 17.89 -13.00
C LEU A 316 22.47 19.42 -13.04
N ASP A 317 22.65 20.01 -14.24
CA ASP A 317 22.68 21.47 -14.39
C ASP A 317 21.30 22.10 -14.19
N GLY A 318 20.25 21.46 -14.72
CA GLY A 318 18.88 21.90 -14.49
C GLY A 318 18.43 21.70 -13.05
N ALA A 319 18.91 20.64 -12.38
CA ALA A 319 18.68 20.41 -10.96
C ALA A 319 19.36 21.48 -10.09
N ALA A 320 20.64 21.77 -10.34
CA ALA A 320 21.38 22.79 -9.61
C ALA A 320 20.71 24.16 -9.71
N ARG A 321 20.32 24.59 -10.92
CA ARG A 321 19.59 25.86 -11.12
C ARG A 321 18.28 25.91 -10.35
N ALA A 322 17.56 24.78 -10.27
CA ALA A 322 16.29 24.71 -9.57
C ALA A 322 16.49 24.82 -8.05
N PHE A 323 17.44 24.10 -7.47
CA PHE A 323 17.75 24.22 -6.03
C PHE A 323 18.35 25.58 -5.65
N GLU A 324 19.22 26.16 -6.49
CA GLU A 324 19.69 27.54 -6.30
C GLU A 324 18.54 28.53 -6.30
N ARG A 325 17.55 28.33 -7.18
CA ARG A 325 16.36 29.17 -7.20
C ARG A 325 15.55 28.99 -5.93
N ALA A 326 15.29 27.75 -5.51
CA ALA A 326 14.57 27.46 -4.26
C ALA A 326 15.25 28.08 -3.04
N ALA A 327 16.57 27.87 -2.87
CA ALA A 327 17.36 28.48 -1.81
C ALA A 327 17.32 30.01 -1.88
N SER A 328 17.49 30.61 -3.06
CA SER A 328 17.45 32.08 -3.20
C SER A 328 16.09 32.69 -2.81
N LEU A 329 15.00 31.95 -2.98
CA LEU A 329 13.64 32.40 -2.65
C LEU A 329 13.41 32.42 -1.14
N SER A 330 14.03 31.49 -0.39
CA SER A 330 14.07 31.52 1.07
C SER A 330 15.24 32.36 1.60
N ALA A 331 15.90 33.14 0.75
CA ALA A 331 17.13 33.89 1.06
C ALA A 331 18.20 33.04 1.74
N ASP A 332 18.41 31.87 1.15
CA ASP A 332 19.29 30.81 1.60
C ASP A 332 18.97 30.31 3.00
N THR A 333 17.69 30.30 3.44
CA THR A 333 17.29 29.72 4.75
C THR A 333 16.63 28.34 4.66
N ASP A 334 16.41 27.83 3.44
CA ASP A 334 15.88 26.47 3.20
C ASP A 334 17.00 25.43 3.30
N PHE A 335 17.06 24.77 4.46
CA PHE A 335 18.02 23.71 4.76
C PHE A 335 17.97 22.57 3.72
N GLY A 336 16.77 22.13 3.35
CA GLY A 336 16.58 21.00 2.44
C GLY A 336 17.03 21.32 1.02
N ALA A 337 16.76 22.53 0.53
CA ALA A 337 17.24 22.98 -0.78
C ALA A 337 18.77 23.06 -0.83
N LEU A 338 19.42 23.53 0.23
CA LEU A 338 20.89 23.63 0.31
C LEU A 338 21.57 22.25 0.38
N VAL A 339 21.04 21.32 1.17
CA VAL A 339 21.54 19.93 1.23
C VAL A 339 21.40 19.24 -0.13
N ASN A 340 20.26 19.40 -0.80
CA ASN A 340 20.05 18.84 -2.13
C ASN A 340 20.95 19.50 -3.20
N LEU A 341 21.15 20.82 -3.12
CA LEU A 341 22.10 21.53 -3.97
C LEU A 341 23.51 20.96 -3.79
N ALA A 342 23.94 20.71 -2.55
CA ALA A 342 25.24 20.11 -2.28
C ALA A 342 25.38 18.71 -2.88
N ALA A 343 24.35 17.86 -2.76
CA ALA A 343 24.34 16.54 -3.38
C ALA A 343 24.49 16.62 -4.92
N VAL A 344 23.80 17.57 -5.56
CA VAL A 344 23.95 17.81 -7.02
C VAL A 344 25.35 18.33 -7.35
N ARG A 345 25.90 19.28 -6.59
CA ARG A 345 27.26 19.82 -6.82
C ARG A 345 28.34 18.75 -6.63
N SER A 346 28.16 17.85 -5.66
CA SER A 346 29.01 16.67 -5.47
C SER A 346 28.97 15.76 -6.71
N ALA A 347 27.77 15.43 -7.22
CA ALA A 347 27.60 14.63 -8.44
C ALA A 347 28.19 15.31 -9.69
N GLN A 348 28.25 16.64 -9.72
CA GLN A 348 28.92 17.43 -10.76
C GLN A 348 30.45 17.51 -10.60
N GLN A 349 31.03 16.80 -9.62
CA GLN A 349 32.46 16.85 -9.27
C GLN A 349 32.92 18.27 -8.86
N ARG A 350 32.05 19.02 -8.17
CA ARG A 350 32.33 20.35 -7.62
C ARG A 350 32.31 20.33 -6.09
N PRO A 351 33.27 19.65 -5.43
CA PRO A 351 33.25 19.42 -3.98
C PRO A 351 33.35 20.72 -3.14
N ALA A 352 34.05 21.75 -3.64
CA ALA A 352 34.13 23.04 -2.95
C ALA A 352 32.77 23.76 -2.87
N ASP A 353 32.00 23.73 -3.96
CA ASP A 353 30.66 24.33 -4.00
C ASP A 353 29.66 23.51 -3.17
N ALA A 354 29.80 22.18 -3.17
CA ALA A 354 29.01 21.30 -2.33
C ALA A 354 29.27 21.57 -0.83
N LEU A 355 30.53 21.70 -0.43
CA LEU A 355 30.91 22.04 0.93
C LEU A 355 30.35 23.40 1.35
N ALA A 356 30.45 24.43 0.49
CA ALA A 356 29.92 25.75 0.79
C ALA A 356 28.39 25.73 1.01
N ALA A 357 27.65 24.94 0.23
CA ALA A 357 26.21 24.76 0.41
C ALA A 357 25.87 24.04 1.73
N LEU A 358 26.63 23.00 2.11
CA LEU A 358 26.44 22.28 3.38
C LEU A 358 26.78 23.15 4.59
N GLN A 359 27.87 23.93 4.53
CA GLN A 359 28.24 24.87 5.58
C GLN A 359 27.16 25.93 5.78
N LYS A 360 26.57 26.45 4.69
CA LYS A 360 25.39 27.33 4.79
C LYS A 360 24.23 26.61 5.48
N ALA A 361 23.88 25.41 5.03
CA ALA A 361 22.78 24.62 5.60
C ALA A 361 22.96 24.42 7.12
N LEU A 362 24.15 24.01 7.55
CA LEU A 362 24.49 23.78 8.96
C LEU A 362 24.50 25.07 9.79
N ALA A 363 24.93 26.21 9.22
CA ALA A 363 24.89 27.49 9.90
C ALA A 363 23.45 27.98 10.16
N ILE A 364 22.50 27.55 9.33
CA ILE A 364 21.08 27.83 9.48
C ILE A 364 20.46 26.86 10.48
N GLY A 365 20.73 25.56 10.34
CA GLY A 365 20.14 24.49 11.14
C GLY A 365 18.85 23.95 10.51
N ALA A 366 18.61 22.65 10.71
CA ALA A 366 17.46 21.94 10.18
C ALA A 366 16.15 22.42 10.83
N PRO A 367 15.01 22.28 10.15
CA PRO A 367 13.72 22.64 10.74
C PRO A 367 13.38 21.74 11.94
N PRO A 368 12.56 22.20 12.90
CA PRO A 368 12.14 21.39 14.04
C PRO A 368 11.36 20.16 13.60
N SER A 369 11.91 18.98 13.88
CA SER A 369 11.28 17.69 13.63
C SER A 369 11.89 16.63 14.57
N PRO A 370 11.26 15.44 14.72
CA PRO A 370 11.89 14.32 15.41
C PRO A 370 13.20 13.86 14.75
N SER A 371 13.34 14.03 13.44
CA SER A 371 14.54 13.68 12.66
C SER A 371 15.63 14.76 12.67
N GLN A 372 15.36 15.94 13.23
CA GLN A 372 16.24 17.12 13.13
C GLN A 372 17.70 16.80 13.51
N PRO A 373 18.01 16.11 14.63
CA PRO A 373 19.40 15.76 14.95
C PRO A 373 20.05 14.90 13.88
N ALA A 374 19.34 13.90 13.36
CA ALA A 374 19.85 13.01 12.32
C ALA A 374 20.06 13.75 10.98
N ASP A 375 19.17 14.67 10.62
CA ASP A 375 19.29 15.48 9.40
C ASP A 375 20.53 16.39 9.44
N GLU A 376 20.82 17.00 10.60
CA GLU A 376 22.01 17.82 10.81
C GLU A 376 23.29 16.98 10.81
N LEU A 377 23.29 15.82 11.49
CA LEU A 377 24.43 14.89 11.49
C LEU A 377 24.73 14.34 10.09
N MET A 378 23.70 14.02 9.30
CA MET A 378 23.88 13.62 7.90
C MET A 378 24.47 14.75 7.05
N ALA A 379 24.04 16.00 7.26
CA ALA A 379 24.64 17.15 6.58
C ALA A 379 26.11 17.38 7.00
N GLN A 380 26.45 17.17 8.28
CA GLN A 380 27.84 17.19 8.77
C GLN A 380 28.68 16.08 8.15
N HIS A 381 28.19 14.84 8.13
CA HIS A 381 28.84 13.71 7.46
C HIS A 381 29.13 14.06 5.98
N ASN A 382 28.12 14.55 5.27
CA ASN A 382 28.26 14.94 3.87
C ASN A 382 29.32 16.05 3.68
N ALA A 383 29.43 16.99 4.63
CA ALA A 383 30.45 18.05 4.60
C ALA A 383 31.86 17.48 4.83
N GLY A 384 32.00 16.55 5.78
CA GLY A 384 33.23 15.78 6.00
C GLY A 384 33.69 15.05 4.74
N MET A 385 32.75 14.42 4.00
CA MET A 385 33.05 13.76 2.73
C MET A 385 33.56 14.75 1.65
N GLN A 386 33.03 15.97 1.61
CA GLN A 386 33.53 17.00 0.69
C GLN A 386 34.93 17.49 1.09
N LEU A 387 35.19 17.70 2.39
CA LEU A 387 36.51 18.07 2.91
C LEU A 387 37.57 17.00 2.60
N PHE A 388 37.22 15.72 2.78
CA PHE A 388 38.08 14.59 2.45
C PHE A 388 38.41 14.57 0.94
N THR A 389 37.41 14.81 0.10
CA THR A 389 37.57 14.87 -1.37
C THR A 389 38.47 16.04 -1.80
N LEU A 390 38.41 17.17 -1.09
CA LEU A 390 39.30 18.33 -1.29
C LEU A 390 40.71 18.11 -0.75
N GLY A 391 40.97 17.00 -0.04
CA GLY A 391 42.26 16.68 0.56
C GLY A 391 42.52 17.34 1.93
N SER A 392 41.51 17.97 2.53
CA SER A 392 41.58 18.53 3.88
C SER A 392 41.27 17.43 4.91
N VAL A 393 42.16 16.44 4.99
CA VAL A 393 41.92 15.17 5.70
C VAL A 393 41.80 15.38 7.21
N GLU A 394 42.60 16.28 7.79
CA GLU A 394 42.56 16.60 9.22
C GLU A 394 41.22 17.24 9.61
N GLU A 395 40.75 18.21 8.82
CA GLU A 395 39.44 18.86 9.05
C GLU A 395 38.29 17.87 8.87
N ALA A 396 38.36 17.00 7.85
CA ALA A 396 37.38 15.94 7.65
C ALA A 396 37.33 14.98 8.84
N GLY A 397 38.49 14.58 9.38
CA GLY A 397 38.59 13.75 10.57
C GLY A 397 37.88 14.35 11.78
N LEU A 398 38.11 15.64 12.06
CA LEU A 398 37.44 16.35 13.16
C LEU A 398 35.92 16.40 13.00
N VAL A 399 35.43 16.57 11.77
CA VAL A 399 33.98 16.56 11.49
C VAL A 399 33.40 15.17 11.73
N PHE A 400 34.06 14.11 11.26
CA PHE A 400 33.58 12.74 11.49
C PHE A 400 33.65 12.33 12.96
N GLU A 401 34.69 12.74 13.69
CA GLU A 401 34.79 12.57 15.15
C GLU A 401 33.58 13.19 15.86
N ALA A 402 33.24 14.44 15.52
CA ALA A 402 32.08 15.10 16.09
C ALA A 402 30.76 14.38 15.78
N VAL A 403 30.62 13.80 14.58
CA VAL A 403 29.42 13.04 14.19
C VAL A 403 29.32 11.73 14.99
N VAL A 404 30.40 10.96 15.12
CA VAL A 404 30.38 9.68 15.85
C VAL A 404 30.32 9.86 17.37
N GLU A 405 30.78 11.01 17.90
CA GLU A 405 30.57 11.38 19.30
C GLU A 405 29.09 11.69 19.58
N ALA A 406 28.39 12.30 18.63
CA ALA A 406 26.97 12.62 18.74
C ALA A 406 26.06 11.41 18.45
N ASP A 407 26.47 10.55 17.53
CA ASP A 407 25.78 9.31 17.14
C ASP A 407 26.80 8.16 16.99
N PRO A 408 27.03 7.38 18.06
CA PRO A 408 27.95 6.25 18.03
C PRO A 408 27.57 5.16 17.03
N ASP A 409 26.31 5.10 16.60
CA ASP A 409 25.81 4.09 15.67
C ASP A 409 25.97 4.51 14.19
N ALA A 410 26.56 5.68 13.93
CA ALA A 410 26.82 6.19 12.58
C ALA A 410 27.97 5.44 11.87
N LEU A 411 27.71 4.20 11.43
CA LEU A 411 28.69 3.30 10.81
C LEU A 411 29.41 3.89 9.59
N ASP A 412 28.70 4.66 8.77
CA ASP A 412 29.29 5.34 7.60
C ASP A 412 30.30 6.42 8.02
N SER A 413 30.03 7.13 9.13
CA SER A 413 30.94 8.12 9.70
C SER A 413 32.16 7.46 10.35
N TRP A 414 32.00 6.33 11.03
CA TRP A 414 33.13 5.52 11.52
C TRP A 414 34.03 5.04 10.39
N ALA A 415 33.44 4.58 9.28
CA ALA A 415 34.20 4.18 8.10
C ALA A 415 34.99 5.36 7.50
N ALA A 416 34.34 6.51 7.36
CA ALA A 416 34.96 7.71 6.82
C ALA A 416 36.07 8.25 7.74
N LEU A 417 35.88 8.20 9.06
CA LEU A 417 36.90 8.54 10.06
C LEU A 417 38.10 7.60 9.97
N GLY A 418 37.88 6.29 9.86
CA GLY A 418 38.95 5.31 9.66
C GLY A 418 39.78 5.58 8.40
N LEU A 419 39.14 5.98 7.30
CA LEU A 419 39.83 6.39 6.07
C LEU A 419 40.66 7.68 6.27
N CYS A 420 40.18 8.63 7.07
CA CYS A 420 40.95 9.83 7.44
C CYS A 420 42.18 9.45 8.25
N MET A 421 42.01 8.64 9.31
CA MET A 421 43.10 8.19 10.17
C MET A 421 44.18 7.41 9.41
N ALA A 422 43.78 6.53 8.48
CA ALA A 422 44.70 5.80 7.62
C ALA A 422 45.52 6.75 6.73
N LYS A 423 44.89 7.77 6.12
CA LYS A 423 45.60 8.79 5.32
C LYS A 423 46.56 9.65 6.15
N LEU A 424 46.26 9.87 7.42
CA LEU A 424 47.12 10.59 8.36
C LEU A 424 48.26 9.73 8.94
N GLY A 425 48.33 8.44 8.58
CA GLY A 425 49.32 7.50 9.10
C GLY A 425 49.07 7.03 10.54
N GLN A 426 47.83 7.18 11.03
CA GLN A 426 47.42 6.76 12.37
C GLN A 426 46.77 5.37 12.31
N GLU A 427 47.57 4.33 12.06
CA GLU A 427 47.10 2.97 11.80
C GLU A 427 46.30 2.38 12.98
N GLU A 428 46.72 2.60 14.22
CA GLU A 428 46.00 2.11 15.41
C GLU A 428 44.61 2.73 15.55
N ALA A 429 44.49 4.04 15.29
CA ALA A 429 43.22 4.76 15.32
C ALA A 429 42.29 4.32 14.19
N ALA A 430 42.83 4.08 12.98
CA ALA A 430 42.07 3.54 11.86
C ALA A 430 41.51 2.14 12.17
N LEU A 431 42.32 1.26 12.77
CA LEU A 431 41.87 -0.06 13.22
C LEU A 431 40.84 0.02 14.34
N ALA A 432 40.92 1.02 15.23
CA ALA A 432 39.91 1.24 16.27
C ALA A 432 38.55 1.64 15.66
N CYS A 433 38.55 2.53 14.66
CA CYS A 433 37.33 2.89 13.93
C CYS A 433 36.73 1.68 13.19
N GLN A 434 37.58 0.84 12.60
CA GLN A 434 37.16 -0.39 11.92
C GLN A 434 36.52 -1.39 12.89
N ARG A 435 37.08 -1.56 14.10
CA ARG A 435 36.48 -2.42 15.15
C ARG A 435 35.11 -1.92 15.59
N GLN A 436 34.94 -0.60 15.71
CA GLN A 436 33.63 -0.04 16.07
C GLN A 436 32.61 -0.24 14.96
N LYS A 437 33.02 -0.07 13.70
CA LYS A 437 32.17 -0.36 12.53
C LYS A 437 31.73 -1.83 12.48
N ASP A 438 32.65 -2.75 12.75
CA ASP A 438 32.41 -4.19 12.61
C ASP A 438 31.68 -4.80 13.83
N GLY A 439 31.36 -3.99 14.84
CA GLY A 439 30.81 -4.41 16.13
C GLY A 439 31.88 -5.13 16.98
N ALA A 440 31.86 -4.91 18.29
CA ALA A 440 32.69 -5.70 19.19
C ALA A 440 32.34 -7.19 19.02
N ALA A 441 33.22 -7.97 18.39
CA ALA A 441 33.16 -9.41 18.41
C ALA A 441 33.49 -9.86 19.85
N ASP A 442 32.47 -9.91 20.71
CA ASP A 442 32.63 -10.23 22.12
C ASP A 442 33.01 -11.71 22.33
N GLU A 443 34.11 -11.88 23.05
CA GLU A 443 34.78 -13.10 23.51
C GLU A 443 34.08 -13.81 24.69
N GLU A 444 32.77 -13.63 24.94
CA GLU A 444 32.07 -14.30 26.04
C GLU A 444 30.98 -15.25 25.53
N ALA A 445 31.39 -16.50 25.28
CA ALA A 445 30.48 -17.62 25.08
C ALA A 445 29.79 -17.99 26.41
N GLU A 446 28.74 -17.24 26.76
CA GLU A 446 27.67 -17.79 27.59
C GLU A 446 26.96 -18.92 26.82
N GLU A 447 26.66 -20.04 27.49
CA GLU A 447 25.93 -21.18 26.94
C GLU A 447 24.53 -20.75 26.46
N LYS A 448 24.45 -20.27 25.23
CA LYS A 448 23.17 -19.85 24.62
C LYS A 448 22.26 -21.07 24.47
N GLN A 449 21.09 -20.98 25.08
CA GLN A 449 20.03 -21.99 24.98
C GLN A 449 19.47 -22.08 23.55
N CYS A 450 19.06 -23.28 23.15
CA CYS A 450 18.47 -23.57 21.84
C CYS A 450 17.21 -22.73 21.63
N ILE A 451 17.10 -22.05 20.49
CA ILE A 451 15.96 -21.16 20.18
C ILE A 451 14.62 -21.88 20.02
N ILE A 452 14.61 -23.21 19.89
CA ILE A 452 13.36 -23.97 19.73
C ILE A 452 12.84 -24.50 21.07
N CYS A 453 13.71 -25.11 21.86
CA CYS A 453 13.28 -25.70 23.13
C CYS A 453 13.62 -24.85 24.34
N PHE A 454 14.53 -23.89 24.22
CA PHE A 454 15.11 -23.10 25.32
C PHE A 454 15.75 -23.93 26.46
N ASP A 455 15.71 -25.26 26.36
CA ASP A 455 16.11 -26.18 27.43
C ASP A 455 17.50 -26.80 27.28
N ALA A 456 18.13 -26.70 26.10
CA ALA A 456 19.40 -27.36 25.80
C ALA A 456 20.38 -26.42 25.07
N PRO A 457 21.69 -26.51 25.30
CA PRO A 457 22.67 -25.66 24.62
C PRO A 457 22.70 -25.91 23.11
N ARG A 458 23.00 -24.86 22.35
CA ARG A 458 23.16 -24.92 20.90
C ARG A 458 24.41 -25.75 20.57
N SER A 459 24.30 -26.74 19.68
CA SER A 459 25.40 -27.67 19.35
C SER A 459 25.54 -28.01 17.86
N ILE A 460 24.59 -27.60 17.01
CA ILE A 460 24.61 -27.86 15.56
C ILE A 460 24.35 -26.57 14.80
N ARG A 461 25.22 -26.25 13.83
CA ARG A 461 25.14 -25.10 12.91
C ARG A 461 24.76 -25.53 11.50
N PHE A 462 23.90 -24.76 10.84
CA PHE A 462 23.47 -25.01 9.46
C PHE A 462 24.41 -24.36 8.44
N ARG A 463 24.69 -25.03 7.31
CA ARG A 463 25.48 -24.48 6.18
C ARG A 463 24.66 -24.43 4.89
N PRO A 464 24.91 -23.47 4.00
CA PRO A 464 26.01 -22.47 4.04
C PRO A 464 25.68 -21.19 4.83
N CYS A 465 24.42 -20.99 5.20
CA CYS A 465 23.95 -19.70 5.72
C CYS A 465 24.40 -19.37 7.15
N HIS A 466 24.71 -20.36 7.99
CA HIS A 466 25.14 -20.18 9.38
C HIS A 466 24.16 -19.43 10.31
N HIS A 467 22.97 -19.05 9.84
CA HIS A 467 22.02 -18.19 10.57
C HIS A 467 21.30 -18.88 11.74
N SER A 468 21.24 -20.21 11.81
CA SER A 468 20.65 -20.91 12.97
C SER A 468 21.59 -21.95 13.56
N THR A 469 21.61 -21.97 14.89
CA THR A 469 22.30 -22.96 15.72
C THR A 469 21.32 -23.57 16.71
N MET A 470 21.25 -24.90 16.82
CA MET A 470 20.23 -25.61 17.59
C MET A 470 20.83 -26.80 18.35
N CYS A 471 20.11 -27.34 19.33
CA CYS A 471 20.48 -28.62 19.94
C CYS A 471 20.17 -29.79 18.98
N ASP A 472 20.91 -30.88 19.14
CA ASP A 472 20.74 -32.16 18.44
C ASP A 472 19.28 -32.65 18.39
N GLY A 473 18.57 -32.60 19.52
CA GLY A 473 17.19 -33.07 19.63
C GLY A 473 16.20 -32.23 18.81
N CYS A 474 16.38 -30.91 18.75
CA CYS A 474 15.49 -30.06 17.95
C CYS A 474 15.79 -30.17 16.46
N VAL A 475 17.06 -30.37 16.07
CA VAL A 475 17.42 -30.64 14.68
C VAL A 475 16.82 -31.95 14.19
N LEU A 476 16.85 -33.01 15.01
CA LEU A 476 16.22 -34.30 14.66
C LEU A 476 14.71 -34.17 14.46
N LYS A 477 14.02 -33.39 15.29
CA LYS A 477 12.59 -33.11 15.09
C LYS A 477 12.34 -32.33 13.80
N LEU A 478 13.16 -31.35 13.49
CA LEU A 478 13.07 -30.56 12.26
C LEU A 478 13.24 -31.43 11.02
N ILE A 479 14.22 -32.34 11.04
CA ILE A 479 14.45 -33.31 9.96
C ILE A 479 13.26 -34.29 9.85
N ALA A 480 12.73 -34.77 10.97
CA ALA A 480 11.63 -35.73 10.97
C ALA A 480 10.30 -35.16 10.43
N HIS A 481 10.03 -33.86 10.61
CA HIS A 481 8.83 -33.22 10.06
C HIS A 481 8.96 -32.83 8.57
N SER A 482 10.15 -33.01 7.99
CA SER A 482 10.48 -32.64 6.60
C SER A 482 10.29 -33.84 5.64
N GLU A 483 9.10 -34.44 5.58
CA GLU A 483 8.90 -35.65 4.76
C GLU A 483 8.80 -35.42 3.24
N ASN A 484 8.81 -34.18 2.71
CA ASN A 484 8.81 -33.97 1.25
C ASN A 484 9.28 -32.60 0.69
N ARG A 485 9.99 -31.75 1.43
CA ARG A 485 10.48 -30.45 0.91
C ARG A 485 11.88 -30.15 1.45
N LYS A 486 12.72 -29.46 0.67
CA LYS A 486 14.13 -29.15 0.97
C LYS A 486 14.25 -28.63 2.42
N LEU A 487 15.20 -29.16 3.20
CA LEU A 487 15.46 -28.63 4.54
C LEU A 487 15.92 -27.19 4.37
N ASN A 488 15.17 -26.23 4.90
CA ASN A 488 15.51 -24.83 4.86
C ASN A 488 15.85 -24.34 6.27
N CYS A 489 16.78 -23.39 6.37
CA CYS A 489 17.13 -22.75 7.63
C CYS A 489 15.88 -22.06 8.19
N PRO A 490 15.50 -22.31 9.46
CA PRO A 490 14.32 -21.67 10.06
C PRO A 490 14.41 -20.15 10.09
N SER A 491 15.63 -19.60 10.19
CA SER A 491 15.85 -18.15 10.25
C SER A 491 15.85 -17.47 8.87
N CYS A 492 16.48 -18.06 7.85
CA CYS A 492 16.68 -17.38 6.55
C CYS A 492 16.07 -18.11 5.35
N CYS A 493 15.38 -19.22 5.59
CA CYS A 493 14.76 -20.07 4.58
C CYS A 493 15.70 -20.62 3.47
N GLN A 494 17.02 -20.42 3.58
CA GLN A 494 18.00 -20.99 2.63
C GLN A 494 18.08 -22.51 2.76
N PRO A 495 18.24 -23.26 1.65
CA PRO A 495 18.42 -24.70 1.69
C PRO A 495 19.65 -25.08 2.52
N ILE A 496 19.43 -25.89 3.55
CA ILE A 496 20.48 -26.47 4.37
C ILE A 496 21.10 -27.61 3.57
N VAL A 497 22.37 -27.43 3.22
CA VAL A 497 23.13 -28.42 2.46
C VAL A 497 23.94 -29.31 3.40
N HIS A 498 24.43 -28.75 4.52
CA HIS A 498 25.24 -29.46 5.50
C HIS A 498 24.95 -29.05 6.94
N LEU A 499 25.24 -29.95 7.88
CA LEU A 499 25.16 -29.74 9.32
C LEU A 499 26.57 -29.85 9.93
N CYS A 500 26.91 -28.99 10.86
CA CYS A 500 28.22 -29.00 11.54
C CYS A 500 28.03 -28.93 13.06
N CYS A 501 28.61 -29.86 13.81
CA CYS A 501 28.57 -29.79 15.27
C CYS A 501 29.59 -28.76 15.79
N GLU A 502 29.16 -27.92 16.72
CA GLU A 502 30.04 -27.04 17.47
C GLU A 502 30.62 -27.82 18.66
N GLY A 503 31.95 -27.91 18.75
CA GLY A 503 32.62 -28.39 19.98
C GLY A 503 33.23 -29.80 19.98
N ALA A 504 33.19 -30.56 18.88
CA ALA A 504 34.10 -31.69 18.72
C ALA A 504 35.37 -31.17 18.01
N GLY A 505 36.55 -31.37 18.59
CA GLY A 505 37.85 -31.00 18.02
C GLY A 505 38.22 -31.74 16.74
N ALA A 506 37.34 -31.71 15.73
CA ALA A 506 37.58 -32.16 14.39
C ALA A 506 38.22 -31.00 13.62
N ALA A 507 39.43 -31.23 13.12
CA ALA A 507 40.16 -30.29 12.29
C ALA A 507 39.26 -29.74 11.16
N GLU A 508 39.43 -28.46 10.84
CA GLU A 508 38.70 -27.70 9.81
C GLU A 508 38.75 -28.32 8.39
N ASP A 509 39.47 -29.43 8.20
CA ASP A 509 39.63 -30.17 6.95
C ASP A 509 38.70 -31.40 6.78
N SER A 510 37.74 -31.63 7.69
CA SER A 510 36.77 -32.74 7.50
C SER A 510 35.66 -32.31 6.51
N PRO A 511 35.36 -33.11 5.46
CA PRO A 511 34.39 -32.71 4.44
C PRO A 511 32.99 -32.59 5.05
N PRO A 512 32.22 -31.55 4.71
CA PRO A 512 30.88 -31.37 5.26
C PRO A 512 29.96 -32.50 4.76
N GLU A 513 29.34 -33.25 5.68
CA GLU A 513 28.43 -34.34 5.31
C GLU A 513 27.05 -33.80 4.88
N PRO A 514 26.45 -34.36 3.82
CA PRO A 514 25.12 -33.95 3.37
C PRO A 514 24.03 -34.39 4.35
N VAL A 515 23.00 -33.54 4.54
CA VAL A 515 21.89 -33.73 5.50
C VAL A 515 21.25 -35.13 5.45
N ARG A 516 21.22 -35.78 4.28
CA ARG A 516 20.61 -37.12 4.10
C ARG A 516 21.41 -38.29 4.69
N GLN A 517 22.68 -38.13 5.03
CA GLN A 517 23.51 -39.20 5.59
C GLN A 517 23.45 -39.30 7.13
N LEU A 518 22.91 -38.29 7.81
CA LEU A 518 22.70 -38.29 9.26
C LEU A 518 21.42 -39.04 9.61
N THR A 519 21.46 -40.37 9.59
CA THR A 519 20.43 -41.18 10.21
C THR A 519 20.59 -41.18 11.74
N TYR A 520 19.50 -41.50 12.45
CA TYR A 520 19.34 -41.53 13.91
C TYR A 520 20.50 -42.20 14.68
N GLU A 521 21.31 -43.05 14.03
CA GLU A 521 22.40 -43.81 14.62
C GLU A 521 23.67 -42.98 14.90
N ALA A 522 23.93 -41.88 14.19
CA ALA A 522 25.17 -41.10 14.36
C ALA A 522 25.13 -40.14 15.57
N LEU A 523 23.95 -39.60 15.89
CA LEU A 523 23.73 -38.63 16.99
C LEU A 523 23.32 -39.28 18.31
N SER A 524 23.02 -40.59 18.32
CA SER A 524 22.58 -41.33 19.52
C SER A 524 23.72 -41.90 20.37
N ARG A 525 24.98 -41.46 20.19
CA ARG A 525 26.07 -41.92 21.08
C ARG A 525 25.96 -41.20 22.42
N PRO A 526 25.72 -41.90 23.53
CA PRO A 526 25.55 -41.26 24.82
C PRO A 526 26.86 -40.62 25.26
N ASN A 527 26.79 -39.36 25.66
CA ASN A 527 27.81 -38.72 26.47
C ASN A 527 27.77 -39.39 27.86
N GLU A 528 28.64 -40.38 28.07
CA GLU A 528 28.78 -41.05 29.36
C GLU A 528 29.38 -40.09 30.38
N HIS A 529 28.58 -39.25 31.05
CA HIS A 529 28.94 -38.75 32.38
C HIS A 529 27.70 -38.39 33.23
N THR A 530 27.54 -39.19 34.28
CA THR A 530 26.88 -38.92 35.58
C THR A 530 25.35 -38.97 35.71
N SER A 531 24.94 -40.09 36.32
CA SER A 531 23.76 -40.35 37.16
C SER A 531 23.29 -39.17 38.03
N SER A 532 22.01 -38.99 38.36
CA SER A 532 21.23 -39.93 39.18
C SER A 532 19.80 -39.43 39.43
N ASN A 533 18.93 -40.41 39.72
CA ASN A 533 17.63 -40.34 40.40
C ASN A 533 16.39 -40.02 39.57
N GLY A 534 15.52 -41.03 39.51
CA GLY A 534 14.22 -41.00 38.86
C GLY A 534 13.04 -40.99 39.83
N ALA A 535 11.99 -41.67 39.36
CA ALA A 535 10.58 -41.63 39.77
C ALA A 535 9.87 -40.38 39.21
N ASP A 536 8.81 -40.45 38.40
CA ASP A 536 7.73 -41.43 38.43
C ASP A 536 7.11 -41.66 37.05
N ARG A 537 6.60 -42.87 36.85
CA ARG A 537 5.83 -43.27 35.66
C ARG A 537 4.36 -42.95 35.90
N GLN A 538 3.71 -42.24 34.98
CA GLN A 538 2.31 -42.54 34.66
C GLN A 538 1.98 -42.28 33.19
N LYS A 539 1.46 -43.34 32.56
CA LYS A 539 0.95 -43.42 31.20
C LYS A 539 -0.24 -42.47 31.04
N VAL A 540 -0.23 -41.62 30.03
CA VAL A 540 -1.45 -41.15 29.35
C VAL A 540 -1.41 -41.75 27.94
N GLU A 541 -2.44 -42.51 27.63
CA GLU A 541 -2.68 -43.14 26.34
C GLU A 541 -2.72 -42.09 25.23
N THR A 542 -1.83 -42.23 24.26
CA THR A 542 -1.80 -41.41 23.04
C THR A 542 -2.98 -41.78 22.14
N TYR A 543 -3.93 -40.86 22.01
CA TYR A 543 -4.80 -40.78 20.84
C TYR A 543 -3.92 -40.49 19.61
N ARG A 544 -3.86 -41.43 18.67
CA ARG A 544 -3.28 -41.22 17.33
C ARG A 544 -4.37 -40.61 16.44
N PRO A 545 -4.20 -39.40 15.88
CA PRO A 545 -4.80 -39.10 14.60
C PRO A 545 -4.03 -39.91 13.54
N GLU A 546 -4.71 -40.77 12.80
CA GLU A 546 -4.16 -41.35 11.59
C GLU A 546 -3.89 -40.23 10.58
N PRO A 547 -2.67 -40.09 10.04
CA PRO A 547 -2.42 -39.16 8.95
C PRO A 547 -3.18 -39.63 7.71
N LEU A 548 -3.95 -38.70 7.13
CA LEU A 548 -4.54 -38.82 5.80
C LEU A 548 -3.45 -39.28 4.82
N LYS A 549 -3.61 -40.49 4.31
CA LYS A 549 -2.77 -41.04 3.23
C LYS A 549 -2.89 -40.13 2.01
N PRO A 550 -1.78 -39.79 1.33
CA PRO A 550 -1.86 -39.14 0.03
C PRO A 550 -2.66 -40.05 -0.91
N ALA A 551 -3.71 -39.50 -1.52
CA ALA A 551 -4.46 -40.18 -2.56
C ALA A 551 -3.48 -40.55 -3.67
N ARG A 552 -3.32 -41.86 -3.86
CA ARG A 552 -2.67 -42.45 -5.03
C ARG A 552 -3.37 -41.92 -6.27
N VAL A 553 -2.59 -41.32 -7.17
CA VAL A 553 -2.95 -41.21 -8.59
C VAL A 553 -3.19 -42.64 -9.08
N SER A 554 -4.46 -43.01 -9.19
CA SER A 554 -4.87 -44.24 -9.85
C SER A 554 -4.72 -44.02 -11.34
N THR A 555 -3.69 -44.65 -11.91
CA THR A 555 -3.69 -45.07 -13.30
C THR A 555 -4.99 -45.83 -13.58
N PHE A 556 -5.92 -45.21 -14.29
CA PHE A 556 -7.01 -45.94 -14.93
C PHE A 556 -6.52 -46.41 -16.29
N ASP A 557 -6.14 -47.68 -16.29
CA ASP A 557 -5.93 -48.51 -17.46
C ASP A 557 -7.25 -48.56 -18.28
N LYS A 558 -7.20 -48.05 -19.51
CA LYS A 558 -8.17 -48.38 -20.56
C LYS A 558 -7.40 -48.88 -21.78
N THR A 559 -7.17 -50.19 -21.75
CA THR A 559 -7.47 -51.14 -22.83
C THR A 559 -6.86 -50.83 -24.20
N ASP A 560 -5.93 -51.71 -24.57
CA ASP A 560 -5.52 -52.02 -25.93
C ASP A 560 -6.67 -51.92 -26.94
N GLY A 561 -6.55 -50.95 -27.84
CA GLY A 561 -7.38 -50.78 -29.02
C GLY A 561 -6.54 -50.04 -30.07
N GLU A 562 -5.89 -50.83 -30.93
CA GLU A 562 -5.01 -50.43 -32.02
C GLU A 562 -5.44 -49.14 -32.74
N ARG A 563 -4.58 -48.12 -32.76
CA ARG A 563 -4.47 -47.22 -33.91
C ARG A 563 -3.03 -46.85 -34.18
N THR A 564 -2.60 -47.36 -35.32
CA THR A 564 -1.37 -47.14 -36.08
C THR A 564 -0.85 -45.71 -36.03
N GLY A 565 0.44 -45.57 -35.73
CA GLY A 565 1.07 -44.27 -35.54
C GLY A 565 1.51 -43.54 -36.80
N SER A 566 2.04 -42.35 -36.55
CA SER A 566 3.24 -41.82 -37.19
C SER A 566 3.76 -40.64 -36.36
N ASN A 567 5.02 -40.76 -35.94
CA ASN A 567 5.79 -39.78 -35.17
C ASN A 567 5.85 -38.40 -35.83
N VAL A 568 5.73 -37.35 -35.01
CA VAL A 568 6.81 -36.38 -34.86
C VAL A 568 7.02 -36.19 -33.35
N ASP A 569 8.13 -36.71 -32.84
CA ASP A 569 8.55 -36.55 -31.46
C ASP A 569 8.96 -35.10 -31.19
N GLY A 570 8.27 -34.46 -30.24
CA GLY A 570 8.94 -33.63 -29.23
C GLY A 570 9.04 -32.13 -29.50
N LEU A 571 7.92 -31.47 -29.81
CA LEU A 571 7.75 -30.04 -29.49
C LEU A 571 6.38 -29.83 -28.82
N THR A 572 6.34 -29.33 -27.59
CA THR A 572 5.07 -29.05 -26.87
C THR A 572 4.44 -27.75 -27.38
N VAL A 573 3.13 -27.57 -27.16
CA VAL A 573 2.42 -26.30 -27.45
C VAL A 573 3.14 -25.11 -26.78
N GLU A 574 3.71 -25.32 -25.60
CA GLU A 574 4.52 -24.35 -24.87
C GLU A 574 5.80 -23.93 -25.63
N GLU A 575 6.46 -24.86 -26.33
CA GLU A 575 7.67 -24.54 -27.10
C GLU A 575 7.35 -23.75 -28.37
N PHE A 576 6.19 -23.97 -28.97
CA PHE A 576 5.66 -23.15 -30.07
C PHE A 576 5.31 -21.72 -29.59
N ILE A 577 4.62 -21.58 -28.47
CA ILE A 577 4.30 -20.28 -27.85
C ILE A 577 5.59 -19.55 -27.47
N ALA A 578 6.57 -20.24 -26.89
CA ALA A 578 7.88 -19.67 -26.56
C ALA A 578 8.69 -19.24 -27.80
N ALA A 579 8.54 -19.94 -28.93
CA ALA A 579 9.15 -19.55 -30.21
C ALA A 579 8.47 -18.32 -30.82
N ALA A 580 7.13 -18.24 -30.78
CA ALA A 580 6.36 -17.08 -31.23
C ALA A 580 6.67 -15.81 -30.41
N ARG A 581 6.88 -15.93 -29.10
CA ARG A 581 7.30 -14.82 -28.23
C ARG A 581 8.65 -14.20 -28.63
N ARG A 582 9.55 -14.97 -29.26
CA ARG A 582 10.90 -14.51 -29.69
C ARG A 582 10.90 -13.78 -31.04
N SER A 583 9.86 -13.92 -31.87
CA SER A 583 9.79 -13.34 -33.22
C SER A 583 9.00 -12.03 -33.26
N SER A 584 9.35 -11.07 -32.39
CA SER A 584 8.60 -9.83 -32.13
C SER A 584 8.57 -8.81 -33.29
N SER A 585 8.96 -9.17 -34.52
CA SER A 585 9.23 -8.20 -35.59
C SER A 585 8.63 -8.49 -36.98
N ASN A 586 7.96 -9.60 -37.27
CA ASN A 586 7.22 -9.78 -38.54
C ASN A 586 6.22 -10.96 -38.52
N ASN A 587 4.95 -10.73 -38.90
CA ASN A 587 3.90 -11.76 -39.02
C ASN A 587 4.26 -12.89 -40.02
N LEU A 588 5.06 -12.60 -41.05
CA LEU A 588 5.47 -13.58 -42.07
C LEU A 588 6.26 -14.78 -41.49
N ALA A 589 7.09 -14.55 -40.46
CA ALA A 589 7.94 -15.61 -39.90
C ALA A 589 7.14 -16.63 -39.07
N ALA A 590 5.99 -16.23 -38.52
CA ALA A 590 5.10 -17.13 -37.79
C ALA A 590 4.27 -18.01 -38.75
N GLU A 591 3.85 -17.47 -39.89
CA GLU A 591 3.19 -18.24 -40.96
C GLU A 591 4.16 -19.25 -41.61
N GLU A 592 5.42 -18.86 -41.82
CA GLU A 592 6.47 -19.76 -42.33
C GLU A 592 6.88 -20.84 -41.30
N ALA A 593 6.91 -20.51 -40.01
CA ALA A 593 7.11 -21.49 -38.94
C ALA A 593 5.90 -22.45 -38.81
N HIS A 594 4.67 -21.95 -38.93
CA HIS A 594 3.46 -22.77 -38.94
C HIS A 594 3.47 -23.82 -40.07
N ALA A 595 3.80 -23.40 -41.30
CA ALA A 595 3.89 -24.32 -42.44
C ALA A 595 4.99 -25.39 -42.28
N ALA A 596 6.05 -25.08 -41.53
CA ALA A 596 7.18 -25.98 -41.32
C ALA A 596 6.98 -27.00 -40.19
N TRP A 597 6.09 -26.72 -39.21
CA TRP A 597 6.01 -27.51 -37.97
C TRP A 597 4.84 -28.51 -37.96
N GLN A 598 3.97 -28.50 -38.98
CA GLN A 598 2.78 -29.38 -39.08
C GLN A 598 1.92 -29.43 -37.79
N ILE A 599 2.00 -28.38 -36.97
CA ILE A 599 1.16 -28.25 -35.77
C ILE A 599 -0.21 -27.79 -36.24
N ASP A 600 -1.23 -28.55 -35.88
CA ASP A 600 -2.61 -28.24 -36.17
C ASP A 600 -3.07 -27.12 -35.22
N VAL A 601 -2.83 -25.85 -35.59
CA VAL A 601 -3.03 -24.67 -34.71
C VAL A 601 -4.50 -24.49 -34.31
N GLU A 602 -5.42 -25.04 -35.11
CA GLU A 602 -6.85 -25.12 -34.78
C GLU A 602 -7.10 -25.97 -33.51
N GLU A 603 -6.12 -26.80 -33.11
CA GLU A 603 -6.13 -27.58 -31.87
C GLU A 603 -5.63 -26.82 -30.64
N ILE A 604 -5.06 -25.63 -30.81
CA ILE A 604 -4.56 -24.82 -29.70
C ILE A 604 -5.72 -24.01 -29.11
N SER A 605 -5.96 -24.21 -27.81
CA SER A 605 -6.90 -23.40 -27.04
C SER A 605 -6.24 -22.09 -26.59
N LEU A 606 -7.00 -20.99 -26.59
CA LEU A 606 -6.55 -19.71 -26.06
C LEU A 606 -6.55 -19.62 -24.52
N CYS A 607 -6.95 -20.68 -23.80
CA CYS A 607 -7.07 -20.66 -22.33
C CYS A 607 -5.78 -20.24 -21.60
N GLU A 608 -4.60 -20.66 -22.07
CA GLU A 608 -3.30 -20.36 -21.44
C GLU A 608 -2.98 -18.85 -21.50
N VAL A 609 -3.17 -18.20 -22.65
CA VAL A 609 -2.93 -16.74 -22.79
C VAL A 609 -4.02 -15.89 -22.13
N VAL A 610 -5.21 -16.46 -21.94
CA VAL A 610 -6.28 -15.84 -21.14
C VAL A 610 -5.94 -15.88 -19.66
N HIS A 611 -5.31 -16.95 -19.17
CA HIS A 611 -4.77 -17.04 -17.81
C HIS A 611 -3.77 -15.92 -17.52
N ASP A 612 -2.85 -15.66 -18.46
CA ASP A 612 -1.83 -14.61 -18.36
C ASP A 612 -2.35 -13.17 -18.58
N ASN A 613 -3.65 -12.98 -18.84
CA ASN A 613 -4.27 -11.69 -19.18
C ASN A 613 -3.55 -10.94 -20.33
N ASN A 614 -3.09 -11.67 -21.36
CA ASN A 614 -2.33 -11.10 -22.46
C ASN A 614 -3.16 -10.97 -23.74
N LEU A 615 -3.94 -9.89 -23.85
CA LEU A 615 -4.85 -9.65 -24.97
C LEU A 615 -4.15 -9.53 -26.33
N GLU A 616 -2.95 -8.95 -26.36
CA GLU A 616 -2.18 -8.79 -27.60
C GLU A 616 -1.66 -10.13 -28.13
N GLU A 617 -1.24 -11.03 -27.23
CA GLU A 617 -0.81 -12.37 -27.62
C GLU A 617 -2.00 -13.25 -28.00
N ALA A 618 -3.13 -13.14 -27.30
CA ALA A 618 -4.37 -13.82 -27.69
C ALA A 618 -4.82 -13.43 -29.11
N ARG A 619 -4.72 -12.14 -29.47
CA ARG A 619 -4.99 -11.64 -30.83
C ARG A 619 -4.04 -12.23 -31.87
N ARG A 620 -2.75 -12.38 -31.54
CA ARG A 620 -1.76 -12.98 -32.45
C ARG A 620 -2.01 -14.45 -32.68
N LEU A 621 -2.23 -15.23 -31.61
CA LEU A 621 -2.54 -16.66 -31.73
C LEU A 621 -3.84 -16.89 -32.48
N ARG A 622 -4.84 -16.03 -32.28
CA ARG A 622 -6.09 -16.07 -33.07
C ARG A 622 -5.84 -15.82 -34.56
N ALA A 623 -4.99 -14.85 -34.91
CA ALA A 623 -4.62 -14.60 -36.29
C ALA A 623 -3.88 -15.79 -36.95
N LEU A 624 -3.23 -16.65 -36.13
CA LEU A 624 -2.58 -17.89 -36.56
C LEU A 624 -3.51 -19.11 -36.60
N GLY A 625 -4.80 -18.95 -36.27
CA GLY A 625 -5.80 -20.01 -36.34
C GLY A 625 -6.18 -20.67 -35.01
N ALA A 626 -5.65 -20.20 -33.87
CA ALA A 626 -6.01 -20.75 -32.56
C ALA A 626 -7.52 -20.65 -32.27
N SER A 627 -8.04 -21.66 -31.57
CA SER A 627 -9.47 -21.80 -31.31
C SER A 627 -9.92 -20.99 -30.10
N VAL A 628 -10.99 -20.20 -30.29
CA VAL A 628 -11.66 -19.41 -29.24
C VAL A 628 -12.72 -20.22 -28.48
N THR A 629 -13.05 -21.43 -28.95
CA THR A 629 -14.11 -22.29 -28.39
C THR A 629 -13.60 -23.63 -27.86
N ARG A 630 -12.34 -23.99 -28.11
CA ARG A 630 -11.77 -25.25 -27.63
C ARG A 630 -11.44 -25.15 -26.14
N PRO A 631 -11.91 -26.09 -25.30
CA PRO A 631 -11.56 -26.09 -23.89
C PRO A 631 -10.10 -26.53 -23.67
N ASP A 632 -9.54 -26.19 -22.51
CA ASP A 632 -8.24 -26.70 -22.07
C ASP A 632 -8.33 -28.14 -21.51
N GLU A 633 -7.21 -28.67 -21.01
CA GLU A 633 -7.13 -30.02 -20.43
C GLU A 633 -8.04 -30.22 -19.21
N SER A 634 -8.44 -29.13 -18.54
CA SER A 634 -9.38 -29.15 -17.41
C SER A 634 -10.84 -29.02 -17.84
N GLY A 635 -11.10 -28.82 -19.14
CA GLY A 635 -12.45 -28.63 -19.67
C GLY A 635 -12.96 -27.19 -19.59
N MET A 636 -12.09 -26.21 -19.29
CA MET A 636 -12.43 -24.80 -19.19
C MET A 636 -12.40 -24.12 -20.55
N LEU A 637 -13.42 -23.30 -20.84
CA LEU A 637 -13.51 -22.52 -22.09
C LEU A 637 -12.81 -21.16 -21.95
N PRO A 638 -12.18 -20.61 -23.01
CA PRO A 638 -11.50 -19.32 -22.95
C PRO A 638 -12.38 -18.17 -22.42
N LEU A 639 -13.65 -18.11 -22.83
CA LEU A 639 -14.58 -17.08 -22.37
C LEU A 639 -14.99 -17.26 -20.91
N VAL A 640 -15.20 -18.52 -20.46
CA VAL A 640 -15.52 -18.81 -19.07
C VAL A 640 -14.36 -18.42 -18.16
N LEU A 641 -13.11 -18.70 -18.59
CA LEU A 641 -11.91 -18.24 -17.88
C LEU A 641 -11.83 -16.71 -17.83
N ALA A 642 -12.00 -16.01 -18.95
CA ALA A 642 -11.96 -14.54 -18.96
C ALA A 642 -12.98 -13.92 -17.98
N CYS A 643 -14.18 -14.49 -17.89
CA CYS A 643 -15.19 -14.07 -16.91
C CYS A 643 -14.81 -14.44 -15.47
N PHE A 644 -14.20 -15.60 -15.25
CA PHE A 644 -13.70 -16.04 -13.94
C PHE A 644 -12.58 -15.14 -13.42
N TYR A 645 -11.74 -14.60 -14.31
CA TYR A 645 -10.69 -13.62 -14.01
C TYR A 645 -11.19 -12.17 -13.96
N GLY A 646 -12.50 -11.92 -14.04
CA GLY A 646 -13.04 -10.55 -13.97
C GLY A 646 -12.71 -9.67 -15.19
N ASN A 647 -12.19 -10.23 -16.29
CA ASN A 647 -11.60 -9.48 -17.39
C ASN A 647 -12.61 -9.17 -18.51
N LEU A 648 -13.31 -8.04 -18.35
CA LEU A 648 -14.34 -7.59 -19.29
C LEU A 648 -13.84 -7.39 -20.73
N GLU A 649 -12.64 -6.84 -20.90
CA GLU A 649 -12.13 -6.50 -22.25
C GLU A 649 -11.69 -7.75 -23.02
N MET A 650 -11.08 -8.73 -22.34
CA MET A 650 -10.79 -10.04 -22.92
C MET A 650 -12.09 -10.80 -23.26
N ALA A 651 -13.08 -10.79 -22.36
CA ALA A 651 -14.36 -11.46 -22.58
C ALA A 651 -15.11 -10.89 -23.80
N LYS A 652 -15.18 -9.56 -23.93
CA LYS A 652 -15.75 -8.87 -25.11
C LYS A 652 -15.01 -9.24 -26.39
N TRP A 653 -13.68 -9.28 -26.34
CA TRP A 653 -12.88 -9.63 -27.52
C TRP A 653 -13.11 -11.08 -27.94
N LEU A 654 -13.04 -12.04 -27.01
CA LEU A 654 -13.32 -13.46 -27.29
C LEU A 654 -14.72 -13.65 -27.90
N ARG A 655 -15.72 -12.91 -27.39
CA ARG A 655 -17.07 -12.88 -27.96
C ARG A 655 -17.07 -12.37 -29.41
N SER A 656 -16.36 -11.27 -29.68
CA SER A 656 -16.26 -10.70 -31.04
C SER A 656 -15.59 -11.65 -32.04
N GLU A 657 -14.74 -12.55 -31.55
CA GLU A 657 -14.04 -13.57 -32.34
C GLU A 657 -14.83 -14.88 -32.52
N GLY A 658 -16.03 -14.97 -31.95
CA GLY A 658 -16.95 -16.10 -32.13
C GLY A 658 -17.07 -17.05 -30.93
N ALA A 659 -16.57 -16.68 -29.74
CA ALA A 659 -16.83 -17.46 -28.54
C ALA A 659 -18.33 -17.48 -28.20
N GLU A 660 -18.82 -18.65 -27.78
CA GLU A 660 -20.21 -18.86 -27.38
C GLU A 660 -20.49 -18.18 -26.04
N ILE A 661 -21.40 -17.19 -26.04
CA ILE A 661 -21.72 -16.37 -24.85
C ILE A 661 -22.33 -17.18 -23.70
N ASP A 662 -22.97 -18.32 -24.03
CA ASP A 662 -23.59 -19.25 -23.08
C ASP A 662 -22.87 -20.62 -23.04
N GLY A 663 -21.66 -20.70 -23.59
CA GLY A 663 -20.90 -21.96 -23.64
C GLY A 663 -20.59 -22.49 -22.23
N MET A 664 -20.82 -23.78 -22.00
CA MET A 664 -20.61 -24.40 -20.68
C MET A 664 -19.37 -25.30 -20.67
N THR A 665 -18.66 -25.30 -19.55
CA THR A 665 -17.56 -26.24 -19.32
C THR A 665 -18.06 -27.67 -19.15
N SER A 666 -17.15 -28.65 -19.11
CA SER A 666 -17.46 -30.05 -18.77
C SER A 666 -18.13 -30.21 -17.40
N GLU A 667 -17.92 -29.25 -16.50
CA GLU A 667 -18.53 -29.19 -15.16
C GLU A 667 -19.85 -28.40 -15.13
N GLY A 668 -20.29 -27.84 -16.27
CA GLY A 668 -21.53 -27.08 -16.38
C GLY A 668 -21.41 -25.59 -16.02
N HIS A 669 -20.21 -25.05 -15.83
CA HIS A 669 -20.01 -23.63 -15.52
C HIS A 669 -20.19 -22.78 -16.79
N SER A 670 -21.09 -21.80 -16.74
CA SER A 670 -21.26 -20.80 -17.82
C SER A 670 -20.51 -19.50 -17.52
N PRO A 671 -20.32 -18.60 -18.50
CA PRO A 671 -19.68 -17.31 -18.29
C PRO A 671 -20.40 -16.45 -17.23
N ALA A 672 -21.71 -16.61 -17.10
CA ALA A 672 -22.51 -15.96 -16.05
C ALA A 672 -22.19 -16.49 -14.65
N HIS A 673 -21.99 -17.80 -14.49
CA HIS A 673 -21.55 -18.37 -13.20
C HIS A 673 -20.17 -17.86 -12.83
N ALA A 674 -19.26 -17.84 -13.80
CA ALA A 674 -17.90 -17.34 -13.61
C ALA A 674 -17.87 -15.85 -13.25
N ALA A 675 -18.69 -15.01 -13.90
CA ALA A 675 -18.78 -13.58 -13.60
C ALA A 675 -19.37 -13.28 -12.21
N CYS A 676 -20.36 -14.08 -11.77
CA CYS A 676 -20.91 -14.00 -10.41
C CYS A 676 -19.90 -14.47 -9.36
N SER A 677 -19.16 -15.55 -9.63
CA SER A 677 -18.07 -16.05 -8.79
C SER A 677 -16.95 -15.02 -8.65
N ALA A 678 -16.64 -14.27 -9.72
CA ALA A 678 -15.65 -13.19 -9.72
C ALA A 678 -16.16 -11.86 -9.14
N VAL A 679 -17.41 -11.79 -8.66
CA VAL A 679 -18.05 -10.58 -8.12
C VAL A 679 -17.89 -9.37 -9.06
N SER A 680 -18.05 -9.58 -10.37
CA SER A 680 -17.83 -8.56 -11.40
C SER A 680 -19.15 -8.05 -11.98
N LEU A 681 -19.69 -7.02 -11.35
CA LEU A 681 -20.91 -6.33 -11.83
C LEU A 681 -20.81 -5.89 -13.31
N PRO A 682 -19.70 -5.29 -13.79
CA PRO A 682 -19.59 -4.91 -15.20
C PRO A 682 -19.67 -6.10 -16.18
N LEU A 683 -19.15 -7.27 -15.81
CA LEU A 683 -19.29 -8.49 -16.61
C LEU A 683 -20.72 -9.01 -16.60
N CYS A 684 -21.38 -9.03 -15.43
CA CYS A 684 -22.78 -9.44 -15.34
C CYS A 684 -23.70 -8.52 -16.15
N GLU A 685 -23.49 -7.20 -16.09
CA GLU A 685 -24.22 -6.22 -16.91
C GLU A 685 -24.00 -6.44 -18.40
N TRP A 686 -22.74 -6.67 -18.80
CA TRP A 686 -22.42 -6.92 -20.19
C TRP A 686 -23.03 -8.22 -20.71
N LEU A 687 -22.88 -9.33 -19.99
CA LEU A 687 -23.49 -10.62 -20.35
C LEU A 687 -25.01 -10.50 -20.48
N TYR A 688 -25.66 -9.80 -19.53
CA TYR A 688 -27.09 -9.53 -19.58
C TYR A 688 -27.48 -8.69 -20.81
N SER A 689 -26.68 -7.70 -21.17
CA SER A 689 -26.91 -6.88 -22.37
C SER A 689 -26.76 -7.66 -23.68
N GLU A 690 -25.92 -8.70 -23.70
CA GLU A 690 -25.76 -9.64 -24.83
C GLU A 690 -26.89 -10.68 -24.92
N GLY A 691 -27.85 -10.65 -23.98
CA GLY A 691 -29.02 -11.53 -23.96
C GLY A 691 -28.80 -12.87 -23.25
N VAL A 692 -27.70 -13.02 -22.50
CA VAL A 692 -27.43 -14.18 -21.65
C VAL A 692 -28.55 -14.33 -20.62
N ARG A 693 -29.13 -15.52 -20.56
CA ARG A 693 -30.14 -15.84 -19.55
C ARG A 693 -29.44 -16.28 -18.27
N PHE A 694 -29.64 -15.50 -17.21
CA PHE A 694 -29.30 -15.89 -15.85
C PHE A 694 -30.40 -16.82 -15.34
N ASP A 695 -30.23 -18.13 -15.53
CA ASP A 695 -31.18 -19.14 -15.05
C ASP A 695 -30.96 -19.45 -13.56
N PRO A 696 -31.93 -19.16 -12.67
CA PRO A 696 -31.81 -19.46 -11.24
C PRO A 696 -31.83 -20.96 -10.90
N THR A 697 -32.00 -21.85 -11.89
CA THR A 697 -32.13 -23.30 -11.71
C THR A 697 -31.12 -24.14 -12.51
N SER A 698 -30.09 -23.51 -13.07
CA SER A 698 -29.15 -24.23 -13.93
C SER A 698 -28.40 -25.32 -13.16
N ARG A 699 -28.26 -26.50 -13.80
CA ARG A 699 -27.67 -27.71 -13.22
C ARG A 699 -26.15 -27.72 -13.43
N THR A 700 -25.37 -28.00 -12.40
CA THR A 700 -24.04 -28.60 -12.56
C THR A 700 -24.23 -30.13 -12.61
N PRO A 701 -23.91 -30.83 -13.73
CA PRO A 701 -24.02 -32.27 -13.77
C PRO A 701 -22.81 -32.89 -13.05
N ARG A 702 -22.99 -33.35 -11.81
CA ARG A 702 -22.03 -34.31 -11.22
C ARG A 702 -22.50 -35.73 -11.49
N THR A 703 -21.64 -36.46 -12.21
CA THR A 703 -21.63 -37.90 -12.53
C THR A 703 -22.50 -38.34 -13.71
N GLY A 704 -21.86 -39.06 -14.62
CA GLY A 704 -22.32 -39.35 -15.98
C GLY A 704 -23.52 -40.29 -16.11
N GLU A 705 -24.05 -40.29 -17.34
CA GLU A 705 -24.95 -41.26 -17.96
C GLU A 705 -25.43 -42.41 -17.06
N LEU A 706 -26.69 -42.33 -16.62
CA LEU A 706 -27.45 -43.51 -16.23
C LEU A 706 -28.68 -43.65 -17.11
N ASP A 707 -28.73 -44.81 -17.74
CA ASP A 707 -29.68 -45.24 -18.76
C ASP A 707 -31.14 -45.23 -18.25
N VAL A 708 -32.07 -44.87 -19.14
CA VAL A 708 -33.50 -44.65 -18.82
C VAL A 708 -34.19 -45.94 -18.33
N GLU A 709 -33.63 -47.11 -18.66
CA GLU A 709 -34.14 -48.42 -18.28
C GLU A 709 -33.84 -48.80 -16.80
N HIS A 710 -32.86 -48.16 -16.16
CA HIS A 710 -32.57 -48.35 -14.72
C HIS A 710 -33.45 -47.47 -13.80
N LEU A 711 -34.01 -46.38 -14.35
CA LEU A 711 -34.84 -45.42 -13.61
C LEU A 711 -36.26 -45.94 -13.34
N GLU A 712 -36.83 -46.78 -14.21
CA GLU A 712 -38.18 -47.34 -13.99
C GLU A 712 -38.23 -48.38 -12.85
N ARG A 713 -37.09 -48.95 -12.45
CA ARG A 713 -37.00 -49.97 -11.39
C ARG A 713 -36.84 -49.38 -9.98
N LEU A 714 -36.51 -48.10 -9.88
CA LEU A 714 -36.36 -47.37 -8.64
C LEU A 714 -37.63 -46.54 -8.44
N GLY A 715 -38.62 -47.14 -7.77
CA GLY A 715 -39.94 -46.53 -7.53
C GLY A 715 -39.91 -45.24 -6.68
N PRO A 716 -40.92 -44.98 -5.83
CA PRO A 716 -41.26 -43.63 -5.31
C PRO A 716 -40.20 -42.92 -4.44
N ARG A 717 -38.98 -43.47 -4.31
CA ARG A 717 -37.81 -42.84 -3.69
C ARG A 717 -37.11 -41.78 -4.55
N LEU A 718 -37.46 -41.64 -5.83
CA LEU A 718 -36.90 -40.57 -6.68
C LEU A 718 -37.53 -39.18 -6.45
N GLN A 719 -38.69 -39.08 -5.78
CA GLN A 719 -39.28 -37.77 -5.48
C GLN A 719 -38.50 -36.96 -4.44
N SER A 720 -37.66 -37.60 -3.61
CA SER A 720 -36.76 -36.90 -2.68
C SER A 720 -35.36 -36.63 -3.26
N ALA A 721 -34.93 -37.40 -4.27
CA ALA A 721 -33.63 -37.20 -4.93
C ALA A 721 -33.70 -36.25 -6.15
N GLN A 722 -34.89 -36.01 -6.70
CA GLN A 722 -35.12 -35.02 -7.78
C GLN A 722 -35.08 -33.55 -7.29
N ALA A 723 -34.79 -33.31 -6.01
CA ALA A 723 -34.70 -31.96 -5.43
C ALA A 723 -33.28 -31.36 -5.39
N GLN A 724 -32.23 -32.11 -5.77
CA GLN A 724 -30.84 -31.74 -5.47
C GLN A 724 -30.01 -31.55 -6.75
N ALA A 725 -29.78 -30.28 -7.10
CA ALA A 725 -28.65 -29.70 -7.85
C ALA A 725 -29.05 -28.28 -8.31
N ARG A 726 -28.77 -27.25 -7.50
CA ARG A 726 -29.11 -25.84 -7.81
C ARG A 726 -28.08 -24.90 -7.17
N HIS A 727 -26.97 -24.57 -7.83
CA HIS A 727 -26.15 -23.43 -7.42
C HIS A 727 -26.83 -22.14 -7.89
N GLY A 728 -27.44 -21.40 -6.96
CA GLY A 728 -27.98 -20.08 -7.27
C GLY A 728 -26.86 -19.06 -7.42
N TYR A 729 -26.96 -18.12 -8.38
CA TYR A 729 -25.98 -17.03 -8.53
C TYR A 729 -25.74 -16.24 -7.23
N LEU A 730 -26.77 -16.14 -6.37
CA LEU A 730 -26.64 -15.52 -5.05
C LEU A 730 -25.73 -16.31 -4.11
N GLU A 731 -25.78 -17.63 -4.16
CA GLU A 731 -24.89 -18.48 -3.37
C GLU A 731 -23.44 -18.27 -3.81
N LEU A 732 -23.17 -18.25 -5.12
CA LEU A 732 -21.82 -18.00 -5.66
C LEU A 732 -21.24 -16.65 -5.20
N VAL A 733 -22.07 -15.61 -5.10
CA VAL A 733 -21.64 -14.29 -4.61
C VAL A 733 -21.40 -14.29 -3.08
N VAL A 734 -22.09 -15.15 -2.33
CA VAL A 734 -22.03 -15.23 -0.85
C VAL A 734 -20.97 -16.22 -0.35
N ASP A 735 -20.78 -17.35 -1.03
CA ASP A 735 -19.97 -18.49 -0.58
C ASP A 735 -18.49 -18.15 -0.52
N GLY A 736 -17.97 -17.37 -1.47
CA GLY A 736 -16.58 -16.86 -1.45
C GLY A 736 -15.48 -17.94 -1.36
N SER A 737 -15.84 -19.22 -1.50
CA SER A 737 -14.93 -20.38 -1.46
C SER A 737 -13.99 -20.44 -2.68
N HIS A 738 -14.31 -19.68 -3.72
CA HIS A 738 -13.54 -19.51 -4.94
C HIS A 738 -13.16 -18.05 -5.21
N ASP A 739 -13.24 -17.17 -4.19
CA ASP A 739 -12.84 -15.77 -4.32
C ASP A 739 -11.32 -15.70 -4.57
N LYS A 740 -10.91 -15.61 -5.84
CA LYS A 740 -9.55 -15.17 -6.19
C LYS A 740 -9.25 -13.82 -5.57
N ASP A 741 -10.24 -12.94 -5.47
CA ASP A 741 -10.11 -11.69 -4.73
C ASP A 741 -9.66 -11.96 -3.28
N GLN A 742 -10.17 -12.98 -2.58
CA GLN A 742 -9.74 -13.27 -1.20
C GLN A 742 -8.34 -13.89 -1.14
N GLN A 743 -7.98 -14.75 -2.10
CA GLN A 743 -6.66 -15.35 -2.16
C GLN A 743 -5.59 -14.37 -2.66
N GLU A 744 -5.88 -13.50 -3.62
CA GLU A 744 -5.06 -12.35 -4.00
C GLU A 744 -4.98 -11.34 -2.84
N LEU A 745 -6.05 -11.13 -2.08
CA LEU A 745 -6.00 -10.29 -0.86
C LEU A 745 -5.09 -10.87 0.21
N ASP A 746 -5.06 -12.20 0.36
CA ASP A 746 -4.21 -12.87 1.34
C ASP A 746 -2.75 -12.97 0.81
N ASP A 747 -2.52 -13.27 -0.47
CA ASP A 747 -1.20 -13.31 -1.13
C ASP A 747 -0.58 -11.90 -1.23
N GLU A 748 -1.35 -10.87 -1.61
CA GLU A 748 -0.92 -9.46 -1.59
C GLU A 748 -0.69 -8.97 -0.18
N ALA A 749 -1.48 -9.42 0.81
CA ALA A 749 -1.23 -9.07 2.20
C ALA A 749 0.05 -9.73 2.72
N GLU A 750 0.38 -10.96 2.29
CA GLU A 750 1.63 -11.66 2.60
C GLU A 750 2.83 -11.01 1.90
N ASP A 751 2.72 -10.65 0.62
CA ASP A 751 3.75 -9.92 -0.13
C ASP A 751 3.95 -8.50 0.44
N GLU A 752 2.88 -7.80 0.81
CA GLU A 752 2.94 -6.46 1.41
C GLU A 752 3.48 -6.51 2.84
N LEU A 753 3.19 -7.57 3.63
CA LEU A 753 3.85 -7.80 4.91
C LEU A 753 5.34 -8.06 4.72
N THR A 754 5.70 -8.81 3.66
CA THR A 754 7.09 -9.11 3.29
C THR A 754 7.85 -7.87 2.81
N ASP A 755 7.20 -6.98 2.05
CA ASP A 755 7.74 -5.71 1.58
C ASP A 755 7.84 -4.65 2.70
N LEU A 756 6.87 -4.63 3.64
CA LEU A 756 6.87 -3.72 4.79
C LEU A 756 7.90 -4.11 5.86
N VAL A 757 8.15 -5.41 6.03
CA VAL A 757 9.15 -5.93 6.97
C VAL A 757 10.53 -6.02 6.31
N GLY A 758 10.60 -6.11 4.97
CA GLY A 758 11.82 -6.30 4.19
C GLY A 758 12.48 -7.69 4.42
N PRO A 759 13.53 -8.06 3.67
CA PRO A 759 14.34 -9.21 4.02
C PRO A 759 15.01 -8.93 5.37
N ALA A 760 14.60 -9.68 6.40
CA ALA A 760 15.03 -9.53 7.79
C ALA A 760 16.54 -9.21 7.91
N ARG A 761 16.85 -8.10 8.59
CA ARG A 761 18.18 -7.80 9.13
C ARG A 761 18.17 -8.11 10.62
N ASP A 762 19.26 -8.71 11.05
CA ASP A 762 19.41 -9.61 12.18
C ASP A 762 19.54 -8.90 13.55
N ASP A 763 18.76 -7.85 13.84
CA ASP A 763 18.89 -7.09 15.10
C ASP A 763 17.75 -7.36 16.10
N GLU A 764 18.04 -8.19 17.11
CA GLU A 764 17.15 -8.51 18.23
C GLU A 764 16.83 -7.25 19.06
N GLY A 765 15.63 -6.67 18.88
CA GLY A 765 15.06 -5.67 19.80
C GLY A 765 14.13 -4.62 19.19
N VAL A 766 14.14 -4.43 17.87
CA VAL A 766 13.26 -3.47 17.15
C VAL A 766 12.00 -4.15 16.56
N GLU A 767 11.95 -5.49 16.61
CA GLU A 767 10.96 -6.30 15.90
C GLU A 767 9.53 -6.11 16.42
N ASP A 768 9.29 -6.09 17.74
CA ASP A 768 7.91 -6.18 18.25
C ASP A 768 7.00 -5.01 17.86
N ALA A 769 7.50 -3.77 17.78
CA ALA A 769 6.67 -2.59 17.50
C ALA A 769 6.54 -2.27 16.00
N ALA A 770 7.60 -2.50 15.22
CA ALA A 770 7.57 -2.33 13.76
C ALA A 770 6.77 -3.46 13.09
N GLN A 771 6.90 -4.68 13.61
CA GLN A 771 6.13 -5.83 13.16
C GLN A 771 4.67 -5.73 13.61
N ASP A 772 4.39 -5.26 14.83
CA ASP A 772 3.02 -4.94 15.27
C ASP A 772 2.42 -3.77 14.46
N GLY A 773 3.22 -2.76 14.09
CA GLY A 773 2.81 -1.67 13.21
C GLY A 773 2.49 -2.11 11.78
N ALA A 774 3.35 -2.92 11.17
CA ALA A 774 3.14 -3.51 9.85
C ALA A 774 1.95 -4.48 9.86
N GLN A 775 1.82 -5.32 10.90
CA GLN A 775 0.66 -6.19 11.09
C GLN A 775 -0.63 -5.40 11.28
N LYS A 776 -0.61 -4.28 12.01
CA LYS A 776 -1.78 -3.40 12.18
C LYS A 776 -2.16 -2.69 10.88
N ALA A 777 -1.19 -2.23 10.10
CA ALA A 777 -1.41 -1.60 8.80
C ALA A 777 -1.97 -2.61 7.78
N ALA A 778 -1.36 -3.79 7.67
CA ALA A 778 -1.85 -4.89 6.84
C ALA A 778 -3.27 -5.31 7.27
N LYS A 779 -3.54 -5.40 8.58
CA LYS A 779 -4.87 -5.71 9.10
C LYS A 779 -5.90 -4.60 8.85
N ALA A 780 -5.50 -3.33 8.87
CA ALA A 780 -6.39 -2.21 8.58
C ALA A 780 -6.73 -2.15 7.08
N ARG A 781 -5.73 -2.30 6.20
CA ARG A 781 -5.92 -2.37 4.74
C ARG A 781 -6.70 -3.61 4.33
N ARG A 782 -6.45 -4.75 4.98
CA ARG A 782 -7.27 -5.97 4.82
C ARG A 782 -8.74 -5.70 5.16
N ARG A 783 -9.02 -4.98 6.26
CA ARG A 783 -10.40 -4.57 6.60
C ARG A 783 -11.01 -3.63 5.58
N GLU A 784 -10.25 -2.66 5.06
CA GLU A 784 -10.72 -1.76 4.00
C GLU A 784 -11.06 -2.52 2.71
N ARG A 785 -10.19 -3.46 2.31
CA ARG A 785 -10.40 -4.30 1.13
C ARG A 785 -11.55 -5.30 1.32
N GLU A 786 -11.67 -5.91 2.51
CA GLU A 786 -12.82 -6.73 2.91
C GLU A 786 -14.13 -5.92 2.81
N THR A 787 -14.13 -4.67 3.28
CA THR A 787 -15.29 -3.77 3.19
C THR A 787 -15.63 -3.45 1.72
N ALA A 788 -14.62 -3.14 0.90
CA ALA A 788 -14.83 -2.86 -0.52
C ALA A 788 -15.34 -4.10 -1.30
N LEU A 789 -14.88 -5.31 -0.94
CA LEU A 789 -15.38 -6.56 -1.50
C LEU A 789 -16.84 -6.81 -1.07
N GLU A 790 -17.18 -6.56 0.20
CA GLU A 790 -18.56 -6.63 0.70
C GLU A 790 -19.48 -5.66 -0.05
N ASP A 791 -19.03 -4.42 -0.31
CA ASP A 791 -19.77 -3.43 -1.09
C ASP A 791 -20.00 -3.88 -2.55
N ARG A 792 -18.99 -4.49 -3.18
CA ARG A 792 -19.10 -5.07 -4.53
C ARG A 792 -20.10 -6.23 -4.56
N LYS A 793 -20.02 -7.15 -3.58
CA LYS A 793 -20.98 -8.26 -3.42
C LYS A 793 -22.40 -7.74 -3.25
N LEU A 794 -22.58 -6.72 -2.39
CA LEU A 794 -23.87 -6.10 -2.15
C LEU A 794 -24.42 -5.39 -3.39
N ALA A 795 -23.59 -4.66 -4.14
CA ALA A 795 -23.98 -4.00 -5.38
C ALA A 795 -24.45 -5.02 -6.43
N LEU A 796 -23.72 -6.13 -6.59
CA LEU A 796 -24.09 -7.22 -7.50
C LEU A 796 -25.39 -7.91 -7.06
N CYS A 797 -25.53 -8.24 -5.77
CA CYS A 797 -26.75 -8.82 -5.20
C CYS A 797 -27.97 -7.91 -5.43
N ARG A 798 -27.83 -6.60 -5.20
CA ARG A 798 -28.89 -5.60 -5.46
C ARG A 798 -29.24 -5.53 -6.94
N TRP A 799 -28.24 -5.61 -7.82
CA TRP A 799 -28.45 -5.60 -9.26
C TRP A 799 -29.19 -6.87 -9.73
N LEU A 800 -28.79 -8.05 -9.28
CA LEU A 800 -29.47 -9.32 -9.57
C LEU A 800 -30.93 -9.30 -9.09
N LEU A 801 -31.18 -8.75 -7.89
CA LEU A 801 -32.52 -8.58 -7.34
C LEU A 801 -33.36 -7.61 -8.18
N ALA A 802 -32.81 -6.45 -8.55
CA ALA A 802 -33.51 -5.43 -9.33
C ALA A 802 -33.92 -5.92 -10.73
N HIS A 803 -33.17 -6.87 -11.31
CA HIS A 803 -33.46 -7.45 -12.62
C HIS A 803 -34.32 -8.73 -12.55
N GLY A 804 -34.90 -9.03 -11.39
CA GLY A 804 -35.80 -10.18 -11.20
C GLY A 804 -35.08 -11.54 -11.22
N LEU A 805 -33.76 -11.53 -11.10
CA LEU A 805 -32.92 -12.74 -11.11
C LEU A 805 -32.89 -13.42 -9.72
N LEU A 806 -33.45 -12.75 -8.70
CA LEU A 806 -33.68 -13.25 -7.33
C LEU A 806 -35.15 -12.97 -6.93
N HIS A 807 -36.07 -13.93 -7.06
CA HIS A 807 -37.49 -13.71 -6.70
C HIS A 807 -37.75 -13.66 -5.18
N ALA A 808 -38.22 -12.51 -4.70
CA ALA A 808 -38.90 -12.36 -3.41
C ALA A 808 -40.33 -12.93 -3.50
N HIS A 809 -40.73 -13.72 -2.49
CA HIS A 809 -42.02 -14.41 -2.34
C HIS A 809 -42.27 -15.72 -3.13
N GLY A 810 -41.22 -16.53 -3.33
CA GLY A 810 -41.42 -17.92 -3.80
C GLY A 810 -40.19 -18.82 -3.98
N ALA A 811 -38.99 -18.35 -3.57
CA ALA A 811 -37.63 -18.91 -3.69
C ALA A 811 -36.87 -18.47 -4.96
N PRO A 812 -35.81 -17.64 -4.80
CA PRO A 812 -34.41 -18.06 -4.80
C PRO A 812 -33.54 -17.41 -3.70
N ILE A 813 -34.09 -16.52 -2.84
CA ILE A 813 -33.33 -16.01 -1.68
C ILE A 813 -33.16 -17.06 -0.57
N ASN A 814 -34.10 -18.02 -0.49
CA ASN A 814 -34.09 -19.16 0.43
C ASN A 814 -33.87 -20.49 -0.31
N ALA A 815 -33.25 -20.45 -1.50
CA ALA A 815 -32.91 -21.67 -2.21
C ALA A 815 -31.85 -22.45 -1.43
N LEU A 816 -31.95 -23.78 -1.43
CA LEU A 816 -30.96 -24.64 -0.80
C LEU A 816 -29.85 -24.96 -1.79
N SER A 817 -28.60 -24.92 -1.32
CA SER A 817 -27.42 -25.39 -2.01
C SER A 817 -27.38 -26.92 -2.13
N ASP A 818 -26.37 -27.44 -2.83
CA ASP A 818 -26.08 -28.87 -2.92
C ASP A 818 -25.81 -29.53 -1.56
N GLY A 819 -25.43 -28.74 -0.54
CA GLY A 819 -25.28 -29.15 0.86
C GLY A 819 -26.51 -28.88 1.75
N GLY A 820 -27.63 -28.42 1.18
CA GLY A 820 -28.86 -28.13 1.92
C GLY A 820 -28.82 -26.81 2.71
N ALA A 821 -27.97 -25.85 2.35
CA ALA A 821 -27.84 -24.56 3.04
C ALA A 821 -28.50 -23.43 2.24
N THR A 822 -29.18 -22.49 2.92
CA THR A 822 -29.67 -21.25 2.28
C THR A 822 -28.55 -20.21 2.18
N PRO A 823 -28.65 -19.18 1.31
CA PRO A 823 -27.71 -18.05 1.28
C PRO A 823 -27.49 -17.40 2.65
N PHE A 824 -28.52 -17.36 3.50
CA PHE A 824 -28.39 -16.91 4.89
C PHE A 824 -27.51 -17.85 5.74
N LEU A 825 -27.71 -19.17 5.62
CA LEU A 825 -26.86 -20.14 6.31
C LEU A 825 -25.42 -20.11 5.78
N THR A 826 -25.22 -19.98 4.47
CA THR A 826 -23.89 -19.80 3.86
C THR A 826 -23.19 -18.54 4.38
N ALA A 827 -23.91 -17.42 4.51
CA ALA A 827 -23.38 -16.21 5.13
C ALA A 827 -23.01 -16.42 6.62
N CYS A 828 -23.73 -17.29 7.33
CA CYS A 828 -23.42 -17.64 8.71
C CYS A 828 -22.22 -18.57 8.86
N VAL A 829 -22.03 -19.53 7.94
CA VAL A 829 -20.84 -20.41 7.88
C VAL A 829 -19.58 -19.58 7.58
N ASN A 830 -19.69 -18.60 6.69
CA ASN A 830 -18.55 -17.87 6.14
C ASN A 830 -18.27 -16.50 6.83
N ASP A 831 -18.81 -16.26 8.04
CA ASP A 831 -18.71 -15.01 8.82
C ASP A 831 -19.05 -13.70 8.05
N ARG A 832 -19.98 -13.76 7.09
CA ARG A 832 -20.34 -12.61 6.22
C ARG A 832 -21.39 -11.69 6.87
N VAL A 833 -21.04 -11.11 8.02
CA VAL A 833 -21.96 -10.29 8.84
C VAL A 833 -22.55 -9.09 8.08
N GLY A 834 -21.78 -8.44 7.20
CA GLY A 834 -22.23 -7.26 6.43
C GLY A 834 -23.37 -7.55 5.45
N MET A 835 -23.52 -8.82 5.03
CA MET A 835 -24.58 -9.22 4.11
C MET A 835 -25.91 -9.56 4.82
N LEU A 836 -25.88 -9.83 6.12
CA LEU A 836 -27.05 -10.30 6.88
C LEU A 836 -28.20 -9.28 6.94
N PRO A 837 -27.96 -7.96 7.14
CA PRO A 837 -29.04 -6.97 7.09
C PRO A 837 -29.75 -6.95 5.74
N TRP A 838 -29.00 -7.02 4.64
CA TRP A 838 -29.57 -7.04 3.30
C TRP A 838 -30.34 -8.32 3.01
N LEU A 839 -29.80 -9.49 3.40
CA LEU A 839 -30.50 -10.76 3.26
C LEU A 839 -31.84 -10.74 4.03
N LYS A 840 -31.85 -10.20 5.25
CA LYS A 840 -33.06 -9.99 6.05
C LYS A 840 -34.05 -9.07 5.34
N GLU A 841 -33.61 -7.91 4.86
CA GLU A 841 -34.45 -6.95 4.10
C GLU A 841 -35.02 -7.56 2.82
N ALA A 842 -34.24 -8.38 2.13
CA ALA A 842 -34.64 -9.05 0.90
C ALA A 842 -35.55 -10.28 1.15
N GLY A 843 -35.85 -10.61 2.42
CA GLY A 843 -36.80 -11.64 2.82
C GLY A 843 -36.20 -13.03 3.07
N ALA A 844 -34.90 -13.10 3.42
CA ALA A 844 -34.28 -14.36 3.81
C ALA A 844 -34.91 -14.93 5.09
N ASP A 845 -35.15 -16.23 5.11
CA ASP A 845 -35.64 -16.95 6.28
C ASP A 845 -34.49 -17.15 7.25
N LEU A 846 -34.42 -16.27 8.26
CA LEU A 846 -33.43 -16.39 9.33
C LEU A 846 -33.59 -17.72 10.07
N GLY A 847 -34.82 -18.24 10.21
CA GLY A 847 -35.12 -19.49 10.89
C GLY A 847 -34.76 -20.76 10.11
N ALA A 848 -34.19 -20.64 8.91
CA ALA A 848 -33.81 -21.79 8.10
C ALA A 848 -32.84 -22.72 8.85
N THR A 849 -33.00 -24.02 8.65
CA THR A 849 -32.11 -25.06 9.21
C THR A 849 -31.46 -25.85 8.09
N GLY A 850 -30.17 -26.15 8.21
CA GLY A 850 -29.44 -26.98 7.26
C GLY A 850 -29.73 -28.48 7.41
N ASP A 851 -29.33 -29.27 6.40
CA ASP A 851 -29.54 -30.73 6.36
C ASP A 851 -28.67 -31.51 7.38
N LEU A 852 -27.49 -31.00 7.71
CA LEU A 852 -26.62 -31.56 8.74
C LEU A 852 -27.15 -31.14 10.12
N ALA A 853 -27.89 -32.04 10.77
CA ALA A 853 -28.31 -31.96 12.18
C ALA A 853 -29.40 -30.92 12.56
N SER A 854 -30.15 -30.36 11.60
CA SER A 854 -31.18 -29.34 11.87
C SER A 854 -30.63 -28.08 12.56
N GLU A 855 -29.35 -27.79 12.34
CA GLU A 855 -28.69 -26.61 12.88
C GLU A 855 -29.20 -25.35 12.18
N ASN A 856 -29.52 -24.33 12.96
CA ASN A 856 -29.91 -23.01 12.46
C ASN A 856 -28.67 -22.08 12.34
N GLY A 857 -28.84 -20.92 11.73
CA GLY A 857 -27.73 -19.99 11.47
C GLY A 857 -26.92 -19.59 12.72
N LEU A 858 -27.57 -19.52 13.90
CA LEU A 858 -26.90 -19.23 15.16
C LEU A 858 -26.02 -20.40 15.64
N MET A 859 -26.51 -21.64 15.53
CA MET A 859 -25.76 -22.85 15.89
C MET A 859 -24.55 -23.05 14.97
N ILE A 860 -24.75 -22.82 13.67
CA ILE A 860 -23.68 -22.88 12.67
C ILE A 860 -22.61 -21.83 12.97
N ALA A 861 -23.01 -20.55 13.13
CA ALA A 861 -22.08 -19.48 13.44
C ALA A 861 -21.33 -19.71 14.77
N ALA A 862 -21.99 -20.31 15.77
CA ALA A 862 -21.34 -20.67 17.04
C ALA A 862 -20.34 -21.83 16.89
N ARG A 863 -20.63 -22.82 16.05
CA ARG A 863 -19.75 -23.96 15.78
C ARG A 863 -18.50 -23.55 15.00
N GLU A 864 -18.67 -22.75 13.96
CA GLU A 864 -17.58 -22.26 13.10
C GLU A 864 -16.80 -21.09 13.75
N GLY A 865 -17.28 -20.56 14.88
CA GLY A 865 -16.61 -19.48 15.60
C GLY A 865 -16.83 -18.08 15.00
N CYS A 866 -17.89 -17.88 14.21
CA CYS A 866 -18.28 -16.63 13.58
C CYS A 866 -18.91 -15.64 14.59
N ILE A 867 -18.09 -15.10 15.49
CA ILE A 867 -18.52 -14.27 16.63
C ILE A 867 -19.33 -13.04 16.19
N LYS A 868 -19.00 -12.43 15.04
CA LYS A 868 -19.69 -11.22 14.54
C LYS A 868 -21.13 -11.54 14.16
N VAL A 869 -21.34 -12.64 13.45
CA VAL A 869 -22.67 -13.15 13.10
C VAL A 869 -23.47 -13.51 14.36
N VAL A 870 -22.87 -14.19 15.33
CA VAL A 870 -23.53 -14.53 16.61
C VAL A 870 -24.02 -13.28 17.35
N ARG A 871 -23.20 -12.22 17.43
CA ARG A 871 -23.60 -10.95 18.06
C ARG A 871 -24.74 -10.27 17.31
N TRP A 872 -24.66 -10.20 15.98
CA TRP A 872 -25.70 -9.60 15.17
C TRP A 872 -27.04 -10.32 15.34
N LEU A 873 -27.05 -11.66 15.28
CA LEU A 873 -28.25 -12.47 15.50
C LEU A 873 -28.82 -12.32 16.93
N HIS A 874 -27.96 -12.05 17.92
CA HIS A 874 -28.37 -11.80 19.31
C HIS A 874 -28.98 -10.40 19.51
N GLU A 875 -28.36 -9.37 18.94
CA GLU A 875 -28.76 -7.95 19.10
C GLU A 875 -30.03 -7.60 18.31
N ASP A 876 -30.20 -8.19 17.13
CA ASP A 876 -31.34 -7.93 16.23
C ASP A 876 -32.68 -8.48 16.79
N GLY A 877 -32.65 -9.27 17.87
CA GLY A 877 -33.84 -9.70 18.62
C GLY A 877 -34.80 -10.63 17.85
N SER A 878 -34.47 -10.98 16.61
CA SER A 878 -35.29 -11.82 15.72
C SER A 878 -35.32 -13.31 16.10
N TRP A 879 -34.54 -13.70 17.12
CA TRP A 879 -34.42 -15.07 17.59
C TRP A 879 -34.96 -15.20 19.00
N VAL A 880 -36.15 -15.78 19.10
CA VAL A 880 -36.65 -16.35 20.36
C VAL A 880 -36.31 -17.84 20.31
N LEU A 881 -35.66 -18.34 21.37
CA LEU A 881 -35.35 -19.75 21.63
C LEU A 881 -36.52 -20.69 21.34
#